data_AF-A0A2E3UG94-F1
#
_entry.id   AF-A0A2E3UG94-F1
#
_cell.length_a   1.000
_cell.length_b   1.000
_cell.length_c   1.000
_cell.angle_alpha   90.00
_cell.angle_beta   90.00
_cell.angle_gamma   90.00
#
_symmetry.space_group_name_H-M   'P 1'
#
loop_
_entity.id
_entity.type
_entity.pdbx_description
1 polymer ?
#
loop_
_entity_poly.entity_id
_entity_poly.type
_entity_poly.pdbx_seq_one_letter_code
_entity_poly.pdbx_strand_id
1 'polypeptide(L)'
;MSQLYTAYAEHQAATITVTSSQELNAAIQTLTTNGGGTILVDGNFGPYTMTATDVGDANNPVLIKGLDPATPPVFETITMTRCAYITVTEIEMDSSAIVASRDLATRDLNIWNSNHIEFVNNNMDSVADGYVDGAGNVTLGGNGVMVRNSQDITFSHNTMTDYYHATTFLEVVGLDFSNNEISGVQGDGFRAGGIQNAVIADNYMHDFYGSVQTENHSDMIQIWGTNAKLVTTNVEISGNFLDSGGGAGTQSIFMHNESFKTNQVYFQDIRIFDNVVHNSSKHGITVGDTQNVQIYNNTVLQNASSVTYTTNSSSAVTRVPAIDLSNTSNSTVYNNVVGNISVNGTNVTANNLILDYTNPNATNYVDNIIVNLSGEGDLEARDLRFISGSAPDGTYGASASWSTSSTAALEATISSSEIGPDRQTVQLTAAHTLTDGTPIDPATATFTWTFADGSQMSGATVTPTFASAGDHVVALTVTTAGGVSETVARIIGVRSNDIVSLDFENGNQDSSYWGSRVLITDPSGTAFQSGAQGKGFHLDGNSLIKVDNSNLQLFDLEAFSLGFDYKLDSVGEAGGLIRMNGTMDLFVRADGSLNYKLTTDQGKFQITPGAGTLSDTAWHDIDISYDSAAGKLELLVDNTVVGSTSASGSTAGTSSTGLNIGDPWSATAKGVVDNFVMTTQPIGGWSSTGGSVPVAPAPAPAPAPTPAPAPAPAPAPAPAPTTPTDTSDTDTPTSPAPAPTTPTSPTTTFDPTVNAILQDSTASDVEYDLDSSNQYKLSRDNSFLYGQDNFRIELQLETLQDGETGVFLHMHRSLTAKVDSQGHINFSLTTSDGDFQVRSSEPVYAAAGEHDIALVFDGQLGVMQIEVDGTVQAQTTATGTTTDVSKWGLTLGNTWNASLDGTFEDFHYYNNAAVDVQVAGGTGSSVATVDTDFVPQSFLSFENTVFDEVDSTTSFRKMGGIAEYATGVDGSAYHLNGSNSIGYNRGELDMSAVDSFAISFDFQRTNMNSGGQLLDQHKIMDTVIDDQGYLHVKLVTSTGSYHLTSQSASFDDTAWHDTTIAYDSATATLSMEIDDELTVLNNVTGPTADQSRWGLSIGNSWHGSIEGNIDNFGFASELPSDQITDLFLG
;
A
#
# COMPACT_ATOMS: atom_id res chain seq x y z
N MET A 1 -15.30 35.73 34.09
CA MET A 1 -14.27 35.41 33.08
C MET A 1 -13.17 36.44 33.17
N SER A 2 -11.93 36.04 32.95
CA SER A 2 -10.81 36.99 32.76
C SER A 2 -11.10 37.87 31.54
N GLN A 3 -10.67 39.12 31.60
CA GLN A 3 -10.71 40.02 30.45
C GLN A 3 -9.71 39.54 29.40
N LEU A 4 -10.15 39.35 28.15
CA LEU A 4 -9.38 38.73 27.05
C LEU A 4 -8.66 39.74 26.13
N TYR A 5 -8.84 41.04 26.37
CA TYR A 5 -8.33 42.13 25.55
C TYR A 5 -7.58 43.15 26.41
N THR A 6 -6.80 44.04 25.78
CA THR A 6 -6.06 45.08 26.50
C THR A 6 -7.01 46.10 27.13
N ALA A 7 -6.92 46.24 28.45
CA ALA A 7 -7.77 47.12 29.23
C ALA A 7 -7.19 48.54 29.33
N TYR A 8 -7.83 49.50 28.68
CA TYR A 8 -7.53 50.92 28.87
C TYR A 8 -8.46 51.57 29.88
N ALA A 9 -7.94 52.50 30.68
CA ALA A 9 -8.77 53.27 31.62
C ALA A 9 -9.79 54.14 30.87
N GLU A 10 -9.39 54.60 29.68
CA GLU A 10 -10.13 55.38 28.71
C GLU A 10 -11.38 54.67 28.20
N HIS A 11 -11.43 53.33 28.20
CA HIS A 11 -12.66 52.58 27.87
C HIS A 11 -13.84 52.97 28.76
N GLN A 12 -13.57 53.44 29.98
CA GLN A 12 -14.59 53.91 30.94
C GLN A 12 -14.84 55.42 30.87
N ALA A 13 -14.11 56.17 30.03
CA ALA A 13 -14.21 57.63 29.93
C ALA A 13 -15.52 58.08 29.27
N ALA A 14 -16.02 57.32 28.30
CA ALA A 14 -17.29 57.55 27.62
C ALA A 14 -17.91 56.23 27.15
N THR A 15 -19.24 56.17 27.10
CA THR A 15 -19.99 55.03 26.56
C THR A 15 -21.06 55.53 25.59
N ILE A 16 -21.08 54.99 24.38
CA ILE A 16 -22.08 55.31 23.35
C ILE A 16 -22.80 54.03 22.95
N THR A 17 -24.12 54.01 23.08
CA THR A 17 -24.96 52.91 22.56
C THR A 17 -25.42 53.23 21.14
N VAL A 18 -25.37 52.27 20.23
CA VAL A 18 -25.69 52.47 18.81
C VAL A 18 -26.68 51.41 18.30
N THR A 19 -27.60 51.83 17.44
CA THR A 19 -28.71 51.03 16.88
C THR A 19 -28.70 50.98 15.35
N SER A 20 -27.70 51.60 14.71
CA SER A 20 -27.52 51.56 13.25
C SER A 20 -26.04 51.68 12.84
N SER A 21 -25.71 51.25 11.62
CA SER A 21 -24.38 51.43 11.02
C SER A 21 -23.93 52.90 10.97
N GLN A 22 -24.86 53.84 10.74
CA GLN A 22 -24.54 55.26 10.72
C GLN A 22 -24.11 55.77 12.11
N GLU A 23 -24.82 55.35 13.16
CA GLU A 23 -24.50 55.68 14.54
C GLU A 23 -23.17 55.05 14.98
N LEU A 24 -22.94 53.77 14.64
CA LEU A 24 -21.69 53.08 14.91
C LEU A 24 -20.49 53.81 14.32
N ASN A 25 -20.53 54.10 13.02
CA ASN A 25 -19.42 54.77 12.33
C ASN A 25 -19.18 56.20 12.85
N ALA A 26 -20.24 56.92 13.23
CA ALA A 26 -20.11 58.23 13.87
C ALA A 26 -19.54 58.15 15.30
N ALA A 27 -19.92 57.13 16.07
CA ALA A 27 -19.44 56.89 17.42
C ALA A 27 -17.92 56.61 17.43
N ILE A 28 -17.42 55.82 16.46
CA ILE A 28 -15.99 55.56 16.29
C ILE A 28 -15.23 56.88 16.12
N GLN A 29 -15.60 57.71 15.14
CA GLN A 29 -14.93 59.01 14.92
C GLN A 29 -14.98 59.93 16.15
N THR A 30 -16.10 59.88 16.88
CA THR A 30 -16.30 60.69 18.08
C THR A 30 -15.33 60.26 19.19
N LEU A 31 -15.25 58.98 19.50
CA LEU A 31 -14.43 58.50 20.62
C LEU A 31 -12.92 58.62 20.31
N THR A 32 -12.52 58.37 19.06
CA THR A 32 -11.11 58.49 18.65
C THR A 32 -10.56 59.92 18.66
N THR A 33 -11.42 60.93 18.87
CA THR A 33 -11.00 62.34 19.00
C THR A 33 -11.29 62.92 20.40
N ASN A 34 -11.89 62.16 21.31
CA ASN A 34 -12.38 62.65 22.60
C ASN A 34 -11.99 61.76 23.79
N GLY A 35 -10.77 61.23 23.81
CA GLY A 35 -10.21 60.50 24.95
C GLY A 35 -10.55 59.01 25.00
N GLY A 36 -11.01 58.42 23.89
CA GLY A 36 -11.39 57.00 23.83
C GLY A 36 -12.75 56.70 24.44
N GLY A 37 -13.09 55.42 24.58
CA GLY A 37 -14.33 54.98 25.21
C GLY A 37 -14.83 53.62 24.75
N THR A 38 -16.05 53.28 25.15
CA THR A 38 -16.74 52.04 24.76
C THR A 38 -17.94 52.34 23.86
N ILE A 39 -18.08 51.59 22.78
CA ILE A 39 -19.27 51.55 21.93
C ILE A 39 -20.02 50.25 22.25
N LEU A 40 -21.27 50.38 22.70
CA LEU A 40 -22.18 49.26 22.92
C LEU A 40 -23.12 49.13 21.72
N VAL A 41 -23.02 48.03 20.99
CA VAL A 41 -23.82 47.79 19.79
C VAL A 41 -25.01 46.91 20.15
N ASP A 42 -26.22 47.39 19.88
CA ASP A 42 -27.47 46.71 20.26
C ASP A 42 -27.84 45.59 19.27
N GLY A 43 -27.79 44.33 19.70
CA GLY A 43 -28.09 43.17 18.85
C GLY A 43 -29.56 43.00 18.46
N ASN A 44 -30.47 43.85 18.95
CA ASN A 44 -31.85 43.89 18.45
C ASN A 44 -31.98 44.59 17.09
N PHE A 45 -30.89 45.20 16.60
CA PHE A 45 -30.81 45.87 15.31
C PHE A 45 -29.73 45.23 14.44
N GLY A 46 -29.54 45.77 13.23
CA GLY A 46 -28.61 45.26 12.24
C GLY A 46 -29.30 44.55 11.06
N PRO A 47 -28.54 43.84 10.22
CA PRO A 47 -27.09 43.67 10.30
C PRO A 47 -26.33 45.01 10.16
N TYR A 48 -25.15 45.09 10.78
CA TYR A 48 -24.31 46.27 10.82
C TYR A 48 -23.21 46.22 9.76
N THR A 49 -22.81 47.41 9.27
CA THR A 49 -21.61 47.60 8.46
C THR A 49 -20.71 48.62 9.17
N MET A 50 -19.45 48.25 9.36
CA MET A 50 -18.45 49.12 9.99
C MET A 50 -17.38 49.55 8.98
N THR A 51 -17.15 50.86 8.91
CA THR A 51 -16.06 51.44 8.13
C THR A 51 -15.32 52.46 8.98
N ALA A 52 -14.06 52.18 9.30
CA ALA A 52 -13.17 53.04 10.05
C ALA A 52 -11.96 53.42 9.17
N THR A 53 -11.61 54.70 9.12
CA THR A 53 -10.48 55.18 8.31
C THR A 53 -9.78 56.34 9.01
N ASP A 54 -8.46 56.26 9.16
CA ASP A 54 -7.63 57.32 9.78
C ASP A 54 -8.07 57.68 11.22
N VAL A 55 -8.34 56.66 12.04
CA VAL A 55 -8.87 56.83 13.41
C VAL A 55 -8.15 56.00 14.46
N GLY A 56 -8.11 56.53 15.68
CA GLY A 56 -7.61 55.86 16.88
C GLY A 56 -6.11 56.03 17.11
N ASP A 57 -5.73 56.09 18.39
CA ASP A 57 -4.36 56.20 18.87
C ASP A 57 -4.27 55.80 20.35
N ALA A 58 -3.05 55.69 20.88
CA ALA A 58 -2.80 55.22 22.25
C ALA A 58 -3.47 56.04 23.37
N ASN A 59 -3.82 57.30 23.12
CA ASN A 59 -4.50 58.17 24.09
C ASN A 59 -6.03 58.14 23.91
N ASN A 60 -6.52 57.58 22.81
CA ASN A 60 -7.94 57.52 22.46
C ASN A 60 -8.36 56.09 22.08
N PRO A 61 -8.08 55.06 22.91
CA PRO A 61 -8.42 53.68 22.58
C PRO A 61 -9.93 53.47 22.59
N VAL A 62 -10.41 52.65 21.66
CA VAL A 62 -11.85 52.38 21.48
C VAL A 62 -12.15 50.90 21.64
N LEU A 63 -13.05 50.59 22.56
CA LEU A 63 -13.64 49.26 22.71
C LEU A 63 -14.99 49.22 22.01
N ILE A 64 -15.21 48.25 21.15
CA ILE A 64 -16.50 47.98 20.49
C ILE A 64 -16.96 46.61 20.96
N LYS A 65 -18.17 46.55 21.55
CA LYS A 65 -18.74 45.29 22.00
C LYS A 65 -20.26 45.23 21.98
N GLY A 66 -20.80 44.02 22.05
CA GLY A 66 -22.25 43.80 22.22
C GLY A 66 -22.81 44.48 23.47
N LEU A 67 -24.01 45.04 23.34
CA LEU A 67 -24.77 45.60 24.46
C LEU A 67 -25.23 44.52 25.44
N ASP A 68 -25.69 43.39 24.91
CA ASP A 68 -26.14 42.21 25.66
C ASP A 68 -25.48 40.94 25.09
N PRO A 69 -24.65 40.23 25.85
CA PRO A 69 -24.03 38.98 25.40
C PRO A 69 -25.03 37.88 25.04
N ALA A 70 -26.26 37.93 25.54
CA ALA A 70 -27.31 36.98 25.17
C ALA A 70 -27.97 37.30 23.81
N THR A 71 -27.64 38.44 23.21
CA THR A 71 -28.13 38.87 21.89
C THR A 71 -27.00 39.63 21.20
N PRO A 72 -25.98 38.92 20.69
CA PRO A 72 -24.83 39.55 20.04
C PRO A 72 -25.27 40.34 18.80
N PRO A 73 -24.64 41.49 18.52
CA PRO A 73 -24.91 42.25 17.31
C PRO A 73 -24.30 41.58 16.07
N VAL A 74 -25.09 41.47 15.01
CA VAL A 74 -24.68 40.84 13.74
C VAL A 74 -24.08 41.87 12.79
N PHE A 75 -22.89 41.58 12.25
CA PHE A 75 -22.17 42.38 11.27
C PHE A 75 -22.07 41.66 9.94
N GLU A 76 -22.38 42.37 8.85
CA GLU A 76 -22.19 41.86 7.49
C GLU A 76 -20.75 42.06 7.01
N THR A 77 -20.15 43.23 7.32
CA THR A 77 -18.77 43.56 6.94
C THR A 77 -18.14 44.58 7.89
N ILE A 78 -16.83 44.45 8.11
CA ILE A 78 -16.00 45.39 8.85
C ILE A 78 -14.77 45.74 8.01
N THR A 79 -14.55 47.03 7.78
CA THR A 79 -13.35 47.55 7.10
C THR A 79 -12.66 48.60 7.95
N MET A 80 -11.39 48.35 8.28
CA MET A 80 -10.50 49.27 8.98
C MET A 80 -9.32 49.63 8.08
N THR A 81 -9.03 50.91 7.92
CA THR A 81 -7.87 51.37 7.14
C THR A 81 -7.13 52.45 7.90
N ARG A 82 -5.82 52.28 8.13
CA ARG A 82 -5.00 53.24 8.89
C ARG A 82 -5.61 53.54 10.26
N CYS A 83 -6.06 52.50 10.95
CA CYS A 83 -6.65 52.58 12.28
C CYS A 83 -5.63 52.16 13.34
N ALA A 84 -5.82 52.61 14.58
CA ALA A 84 -5.03 52.10 15.69
C ALA A 84 -5.77 52.09 17.03
N TYR A 85 -5.39 51.18 17.93
CA TYR A 85 -5.95 51.08 19.29
C TYR A 85 -7.47 50.88 19.31
N ILE A 86 -7.94 49.92 18.51
CA ILE A 86 -9.35 49.51 18.45
C ILE A 86 -9.46 48.04 18.82
N THR A 87 -10.30 47.75 19.80
CA THR A 87 -10.68 46.38 20.21
C THR A 87 -12.11 46.11 19.79
N VAL A 88 -12.37 44.96 19.17
CA VAL A 88 -13.71 44.45 18.85
C VAL A 88 -13.91 43.09 19.52
N THR A 89 -14.99 42.96 20.28
CA THR A 89 -15.29 41.73 21.04
C THR A 89 -16.78 41.50 21.24
N GLU A 90 -17.20 40.25 21.45
CA GLU A 90 -18.59 39.88 21.73
C GLU A 90 -19.56 40.31 20.60
N ILE A 91 -19.15 40.13 19.34
CA ILE A 91 -20.00 40.34 18.17
C ILE A 91 -20.14 39.06 17.33
N GLU A 92 -21.12 39.06 16.43
CA GLU A 92 -21.30 38.05 15.40
C GLU A 92 -21.02 38.67 14.03
N MET A 93 -20.27 37.98 13.17
CA MET A 93 -20.15 38.31 11.75
C MET A 93 -20.85 37.24 10.94
N ASP A 94 -21.86 37.60 10.16
CA ASP A 94 -22.60 36.68 9.30
C ASP A 94 -22.70 37.30 7.90
N SER A 95 -22.06 36.65 6.92
CA SER A 95 -22.08 37.07 5.53
C SER A 95 -23.07 36.31 4.65
N SER A 96 -23.87 35.39 5.21
CA SER A 96 -24.76 34.50 4.48
C SER A 96 -25.78 35.23 3.60
N ALA A 97 -26.30 36.35 4.06
CA ALA A 97 -27.25 37.17 3.32
C ALA A 97 -26.64 37.90 2.11
N ILE A 98 -25.32 38.14 2.11
CA ILE A 98 -24.65 38.98 1.12
C ILE A 98 -23.69 38.23 0.20
N VAL A 99 -23.22 37.04 0.61
CA VAL A 99 -22.16 36.28 -0.07
C VAL A 99 -22.42 36.05 -1.56
N ALA A 100 -23.64 35.66 -1.94
CA ALA A 100 -24.02 35.41 -3.34
C ALA A 100 -24.02 36.67 -4.22
N SER A 101 -24.07 37.86 -3.61
CA SER A 101 -24.14 39.16 -4.30
C SER A 101 -22.85 39.97 -4.21
N ARG A 102 -21.86 39.45 -3.47
CA ARG A 102 -20.63 40.16 -3.11
C ARG A 102 -19.49 39.73 -4.03
N ASP A 103 -18.59 40.66 -4.35
CA ASP A 103 -17.34 40.33 -5.05
C ASP A 103 -16.54 39.36 -4.19
N LEU A 104 -16.06 38.26 -4.77
CA LEU A 104 -15.25 37.22 -4.10
C LEU A 104 -13.97 37.79 -3.48
N ALA A 105 -13.47 38.93 -3.97
CA ALA A 105 -12.35 39.65 -3.37
C ALA A 105 -12.71 40.34 -2.03
N THR A 106 -14.00 40.55 -1.76
CA THR A 106 -14.48 41.20 -0.54
C THR A 106 -14.60 40.17 0.57
N ARG A 107 -13.96 40.48 1.71
CA ARG A 107 -13.98 39.65 2.91
C ARG A 107 -14.89 40.22 3.99
N ASP A 108 -15.26 39.41 4.96
CA ASP A 108 -16.09 39.83 6.09
C ASP A 108 -15.33 40.86 6.93
N LEU A 109 -14.07 40.61 7.24
CA LEU A 109 -13.18 41.52 7.96
C LEU A 109 -11.97 41.92 7.10
N ASN A 110 -11.76 43.22 6.96
CA ASN A 110 -10.63 43.79 6.24
C ASN A 110 -9.88 44.81 7.10
N ILE A 111 -8.61 44.58 7.39
CA ILE A 111 -7.74 45.48 8.16
C ILE A 111 -6.53 45.84 7.32
N TRP A 112 -6.40 47.12 6.97
CA TRP A 112 -5.34 47.63 6.10
C TRP A 112 -4.49 48.68 6.80
N ASN A 113 -3.17 48.57 6.72
CA ASN A 113 -2.23 49.61 7.18
C ASN A 113 -2.47 50.07 8.62
N SER A 114 -2.88 49.16 9.50
CA SER A 114 -3.34 49.47 10.86
C SER A 114 -2.36 48.98 11.92
N ASN A 115 -2.49 49.49 13.15
CA ASN A 115 -1.58 49.17 14.24
C ASN A 115 -2.34 48.94 15.55
N HIS A 116 -1.99 47.91 16.33
CA HIS A 116 -2.59 47.68 17.65
C HIS A 116 -4.12 47.49 17.54
N ILE A 117 -4.52 46.44 16.82
CA ILE A 117 -5.93 46.06 16.64
C ILE A 117 -6.16 44.71 17.29
N GLU A 118 -7.22 44.61 18.09
CA GLU A 118 -7.60 43.38 18.76
C GLU A 118 -8.99 42.95 18.29
N PHE A 119 -9.09 41.74 17.76
CA PHE A 119 -10.35 41.10 17.37
C PHE A 119 -10.48 39.82 18.18
N VAL A 120 -11.22 39.88 19.29
CA VAL A 120 -11.22 38.79 20.27
C VAL A 120 -12.60 38.37 20.74
N ASN A 121 -12.81 37.07 20.96
CA ASN A 121 -14.10 36.54 21.47
C ASN A 121 -15.30 36.94 20.59
N ASN A 122 -15.22 36.64 19.30
CA ASN A 122 -16.27 36.88 18.32
C ASN A 122 -16.66 35.59 17.60
N ASN A 123 -17.91 35.52 17.13
CA ASN A 123 -18.37 34.44 16.25
C ASN A 123 -18.38 34.94 14.80
N MET A 124 -17.97 34.11 13.85
CA MET A 124 -17.98 34.44 12.43
C MET A 124 -18.46 33.24 11.63
N ASP A 125 -19.48 33.42 10.80
CA ASP A 125 -20.11 32.34 10.05
C ASP A 125 -20.29 32.73 8.58
N SER A 126 -20.19 31.73 7.71
CA SER A 126 -20.52 31.89 6.29
C SER A 126 -21.46 30.76 5.83
N VAL A 127 -21.32 30.26 4.59
CA VAL A 127 -22.36 29.42 3.95
C VAL A 127 -21.85 28.15 3.28
N ALA A 128 -20.59 27.77 3.49
CA ALA A 128 -20.10 26.50 2.99
C ALA A 128 -20.92 25.34 3.59
N ASP A 129 -21.24 24.34 2.77
CA ASP A 129 -22.11 23.23 3.19
C ASP A 129 -21.60 21.84 2.78
N GLY A 130 -20.34 21.75 2.31
CA GLY A 130 -19.75 20.47 1.95
C GLY A 130 -18.47 20.54 1.10
N TYR A 131 -17.98 19.34 0.78
CA TYR A 131 -16.74 19.09 0.06
C TYR A 131 -16.77 19.65 -1.38
N VAL A 132 -15.77 20.44 -1.76
CA VAL A 132 -15.69 21.04 -3.11
C VAL A 132 -15.02 20.08 -4.10
N ASP A 133 -15.83 19.47 -4.96
CA ASP A 133 -15.41 18.53 -6.00
C ASP A 133 -15.29 19.16 -7.41
N GLY A 134 -15.53 20.46 -7.54
CA GLY A 134 -15.55 21.18 -8.83
C GLY A 134 -16.80 20.92 -9.69
N ALA A 135 -17.74 20.09 -9.24
CA ALA A 135 -19.00 19.84 -9.95
C ALA A 135 -20.08 20.90 -9.66
N GLY A 136 -19.86 21.76 -8.66
CA GLY A 136 -20.79 22.83 -8.28
C GLY A 136 -22.03 22.35 -7.51
N ASN A 137 -21.92 21.20 -6.83
CA ASN A 137 -23.02 20.61 -6.05
C ASN A 137 -23.12 21.15 -4.62
N VAL A 138 -22.12 21.92 -4.17
CA VAL A 138 -22.03 22.51 -2.84
C VAL A 138 -22.04 24.02 -2.94
N THR A 139 -22.49 24.66 -1.87
CA THR A 139 -22.43 26.11 -1.70
C THR A 139 -20.99 26.49 -1.33
N LEU A 140 -20.41 27.46 -2.05
CA LEU A 140 -19.10 28.01 -1.70
C LEU A 140 -19.25 29.04 -0.58
N GLY A 141 -18.47 28.88 0.48
CA GLY A 141 -18.36 29.87 1.55
C GLY A 141 -17.74 31.18 1.07
N GLY A 142 -17.91 32.25 1.86
CA GLY A 142 -17.18 33.50 1.66
C GLY A 142 -15.70 33.39 2.05
N ASN A 143 -14.93 34.47 1.83
CA ASN A 143 -13.62 34.62 2.45
C ASN A 143 -13.76 35.43 3.75
N GLY A 144 -13.23 34.93 4.87
CA GLY A 144 -13.45 35.52 6.19
C GLY A 144 -12.63 36.79 6.44
N VAL A 145 -11.33 36.65 6.72
CA VAL A 145 -10.47 37.75 7.20
C VAL A 145 -9.34 38.08 6.22
N MET A 146 -9.05 39.37 6.04
CA MET A 146 -7.82 39.89 5.43
C MET A 146 -7.20 40.94 6.34
N VAL A 147 -5.96 40.70 6.77
CA VAL A 147 -5.12 41.71 7.42
C VAL A 147 -3.89 41.95 6.57
N ARG A 148 -3.62 43.21 6.22
CA ARG A 148 -2.46 43.54 5.39
C ARG A 148 -1.70 44.79 5.81
N ASN A 149 -0.37 44.75 5.66
CA ASN A 149 0.57 45.85 5.93
C ASN A 149 0.37 46.44 7.34
N SER A 150 0.12 45.59 8.32
CA SER A 150 -0.30 46.01 9.65
C SER A 150 0.67 45.51 10.71
N GLN A 151 0.60 46.05 11.92
CA GLN A 151 1.45 45.63 13.02
C GLN A 151 0.67 45.52 14.32
N ASP A 152 1.14 44.67 15.23
CA ASP A 152 0.55 44.47 16.55
C ASP A 152 -0.94 44.12 16.45
N ILE A 153 -1.21 42.93 15.91
CA ILE A 153 -2.55 42.44 15.64
C ILE A 153 -2.82 41.24 16.54
N THR A 154 -3.88 41.32 17.34
CA THR A 154 -4.38 40.18 18.13
C THR A 154 -5.67 39.68 17.51
N PHE A 155 -5.71 38.40 17.20
CA PHE A 155 -6.88 37.68 16.71
C PHE A 155 -7.02 36.40 17.55
N SER A 156 -7.80 36.46 18.63
CA SER A 156 -7.85 35.36 19.59
C SER A 156 -9.23 35.04 20.15
N HIS A 157 -9.45 33.79 20.56
CA HIS A 157 -10.74 33.34 21.11
C HIS A 157 -11.92 33.51 20.13
N ASN A 158 -11.68 33.58 18.83
CA ASN A 158 -12.75 33.68 17.85
C ASN A 158 -13.18 32.28 17.38
N THR A 159 -14.46 32.13 17.08
CA THR A 159 -15.01 30.94 16.40
C THR A 159 -15.32 31.31 14.96
N MET A 160 -14.87 30.49 14.01
CA MET A 160 -15.10 30.70 12.57
C MET A 160 -15.64 29.42 11.93
N THR A 161 -16.78 29.51 11.24
CA THR A 161 -17.44 28.36 10.60
C THR A 161 -17.80 28.63 9.14
N ASP A 162 -17.86 27.57 8.33
CA ASP A 162 -18.50 27.55 7.01
C ASP A 162 -17.89 28.53 5.96
N TYR A 163 -16.60 28.83 6.08
CA TYR A 163 -15.86 29.68 5.14
C TYR A 163 -15.20 28.90 3.99
N TYR A 164 -14.94 29.57 2.86
CA TYR A 164 -14.04 29.02 1.85
C TYR A 164 -12.58 29.12 2.29
N HIS A 165 -12.08 30.32 2.58
CA HIS A 165 -10.86 30.50 3.37
C HIS A 165 -11.20 31.32 4.62
N ALA A 166 -10.80 30.86 5.80
CA ALA A 166 -11.15 31.53 7.05
C ALA A 166 -10.33 32.81 7.24
N THR A 167 -8.99 32.75 7.23
CA THR A 167 -8.17 33.94 7.52
C THR A 167 -7.00 34.15 6.56
N THR A 168 -6.51 35.39 6.42
CA THR A 168 -5.31 35.72 5.65
C THR A 168 -4.56 36.92 6.21
N PHE A 169 -3.25 36.77 6.43
CA PHE A 169 -2.36 37.78 7.01
C PHE A 169 -1.16 38.05 6.08
N LEU A 170 -1.05 39.26 5.54
CA LEU A 170 0.00 39.61 4.59
C LEU A 170 0.79 40.84 5.05
N GLU A 171 2.12 40.73 5.14
CA GLU A 171 2.97 41.84 5.62
C GLU A 171 2.58 42.30 7.03
N VAL A 172 2.50 41.36 7.98
CA VAL A 172 2.08 41.63 9.37
C VAL A 172 3.25 41.46 10.34
N VAL A 173 3.51 42.46 11.18
CA VAL A 173 4.59 42.43 12.18
C VAL A 173 4.00 42.45 13.59
N GLY A 174 4.24 41.41 14.40
CA GLY A 174 3.60 41.25 15.70
C GLY A 174 2.17 40.74 15.53
N LEU A 175 2.02 39.44 15.26
CA LEU A 175 0.72 38.77 15.15
C LEU A 175 0.56 37.80 16.32
N ASP A 176 -0.55 37.92 17.05
CA ASP A 176 -1.03 36.89 17.98
C ASP A 176 -2.31 36.29 17.40
N PHE A 177 -2.21 35.05 16.90
CA PHE A 177 -3.31 34.26 16.40
C PHE A 177 -3.50 33.06 17.32
N SER A 178 -4.31 33.22 18.37
CA SER A 178 -4.37 32.20 19.43
C SER A 178 -5.75 31.86 19.95
N ASN A 179 -5.91 30.64 20.48
CA ASN A 179 -7.16 30.21 21.11
C ASN A 179 -8.40 30.30 20.19
N ASN A 180 -8.23 30.27 18.87
CA ASN A 180 -9.37 30.31 17.93
C ASN A 180 -9.88 28.89 17.63
N GLU A 181 -11.18 28.78 17.35
CA GLU A 181 -11.84 27.58 16.86
C GLU A 181 -12.24 27.78 15.39
N ILE A 182 -11.85 26.88 14.50
CA ILE A 182 -12.13 27.00 13.06
C ILE A 182 -12.62 25.66 12.52
N SER A 183 -13.81 25.65 11.91
CA SER A 183 -14.40 24.44 11.35
C SER A 183 -15.23 24.70 10.09
N GLY A 184 -15.65 23.65 9.38
CA GLY A 184 -16.48 23.78 8.17
C GLY A 184 -15.79 24.52 7.02
N VAL A 185 -14.46 24.47 6.94
CA VAL A 185 -13.70 25.21 5.91
C VAL A 185 -13.49 24.38 4.64
N GLN A 186 -13.73 24.96 3.47
CA GLN A 186 -13.52 24.29 2.16
C GLN A 186 -12.09 24.40 1.63
N GLY A 187 -11.41 25.48 1.98
CA GLY A 187 -10.05 25.81 1.57
C GLY A 187 -9.08 25.80 2.75
N ASP A 188 -8.62 26.98 3.17
CA ASP A 188 -7.54 27.10 4.16
C ASP A 188 -8.02 27.79 5.42
N GLY A 189 -7.59 27.31 6.59
CA GLY A 189 -7.93 27.90 7.89
C GLY A 189 -7.13 29.17 8.15
N PHE A 190 -5.82 29.03 8.23
CA PHE A 190 -4.87 30.12 8.40
C PHE A 190 -3.96 30.27 7.17
N ARG A 191 -3.81 31.50 6.69
CA ARG A 191 -3.01 31.82 5.52
C ARG A 191 -2.10 33.00 5.81
N ALA A 192 -0.79 32.89 5.52
CA ALA A 192 0.10 34.03 5.69
C ALA A 192 1.27 34.14 4.71
N GLY A 193 1.75 35.36 4.53
CA GLY A 193 2.96 35.67 3.77
C GLY A 193 3.61 36.97 4.24
N GLY A 194 4.93 36.95 4.45
CA GLY A 194 5.67 38.11 4.95
C GLY A 194 5.32 38.49 6.38
N ILE A 195 5.14 37.52 7.28
CA ILE A 195 4.84 37.76 8.69
C ILE A 195 6.09 37.76 9.56
N GLN A 196 6.15 38.63 10.56
CA GLN A 196 7.30 38.73 11.46
C GLN A 196 6.87 38.79 12.92
N ASN A 197 7.57 38.10 13.82
CA ASN A 197 7.23 38.04 15.25
C ASN A 197 5.78 37.57 15.45
N ALA A 198 5.45 36.40 14.90
CA ALA A 198 4.10 35.85 14.92
C ALA A 198 3.99 34.66 15.88
N VAL A 199 2.89 34.58 16.60
CA VAL A 199 2.47 33.45 17.43
C VAL A 199 1.17 32.90 16.86
N ILE A 200 1.14 31.61 16.58
CA ILE A 200 -0.01 30.86 16.08
C ILE A 200 -0.21 29.72 17.08
N ALA A 201 -1.00 29.97 18.13
CA ALA A 201 -0.99 29.09 19.30
C ALA A 201 -2.35 28.67 19.84
N ASP A 202 -2.45 27.46 20.37
CA ASP A 202 -3.64 26.96 21.08
C ASP A 202 -4.94 27.02 20.24
N ASN A 203 -4.84 26.98 18.91
CA ASN A 203 -6.02 26.98 18.04
C ASN A 203 -6.55 25.55 17.85
N TYR A 204 -7.86 25.41 17.74
CA TYR A 204 -8.54 24.16 17.40
C TYR A 204 -9.12 24.26 15.98
N MET A 205 -8.56 23.50 15.04
CA MET A 205 -9.04 23.47 13.66
C MET A 205 -9.54 22.07 13.35
N HIS A 206 -10.83 21.94 13.05
CA HIS A 206 -11.47 20.63 12.92
C HIS A 206 -12.57 20.59 11.86
N ASP A 207 -12.95 19.39 11.42
CA ASP A 207 -14.12 19.15 10.54
C ASP A 207 -14.11 20.01 9.27
N PHE A 208 -12.97 20.07 8.58
CA PHE A 208 -12.90 20.76 7.30
C PHE A 208 -13.74 20.02 6.26
N TYR A 209 -14.58 20.76 5.55
CA TYR A 209 -15.23 20.25 4.35
C TYR A 209 -14.21 19.92 3.27
N GLY A 210 -13.16 20.74 3.15
CA GLY A 210 -12.08 20.55 2.18
C GLY A 210 -12.52 20.57 0.71
N SER A 211 -11.58 20.17 -0.13
CA SER A 211 -11.71 20.23 -1.58
C SER A 211 -10.78 19.23 -2.26
N VAL A 212 -11.07 18.92 -3.53
CA VAL A 212 -10.11 18.21 -4.37
C VAL A 212 -8.87 19.06 -4.59
N GLN A 213 -7.70 18.43 -4.68
CA GLN A 213 -6.43 19.15 -4.78
C GLN A 213 -6.35 20.04 -6.03
N THR A 214 -7.06 19.73 -7.13
CA THR A 214 -7.11 20.62 -8.29
C THR A 214 -7.91 21.91 -8.09
N GLU A 215 -8.81 21.94 -7.10
CA GLU A 215 -9.56 23.14 -6.74
C GLU A 215 -8.77 23.97 -5.72
N ASN A 216 -8.40 23.34 -4.60
CA ASN A 216 -7.53 23.94 -3.61
C ASN A 216 -6.77 22.85 -2.83
N HIS A 217 -5.51 23.13 -2.50
CA HIS A 217 -4.83 22.35 -1.47
C HIS A 217 -5.37 22.88 -0.14
N SER A 218 -6.28 22.14 0.49
CA SER A 218 -6.87 22.59 1.74
C SER A 218 -5.83 22.47 2.85
N ASP A 219 -5.43 23.60 3.41
CA ASP A 219 -4.38 23.71 4.43
C ASP A 219 -4.96 24.26 5.75
N MET A 220 -4.73 23.60 6.89
CA MET A 220 -5.11 24.18 8.18
C MET A 220 -4.27 25.41 8.50
N ILE A 221 -2.95 25.34 8.28
CA ILE A 221 -2.01 26.46 8.41
C ILE A 221 -1.10 26.49 7.18
N GLN A 222 -1.26 27.50 6.33
CA GLN A 222 -0.41 27.73 5.16
C GLN A 222 0.40 29.02 5.25
N ILE A 223 1.71 28.93 5.01
CA ILE A 223 2.61 30.08 4.91
C ILE A 223 3.41 30.00 3.61
N TRP A 224 3.30 31.04 2.77
CA TRP A 224 3.95 31.09 1.46
C TRP A 224 4.83 32.35 1.28
N GLY A 225 5.70 32.31 0.27
CA GLY A 225 6.63 33.39 -0.05
C GLY A 225 6.26 34.20 -1.29
N THR A 226 5.42 33.64 -2.17
CA THR A 226 4.97 34.33 -3.40
C THR A 226 4.26 35.65 -3.10
N ASN A 227 4.67 36.73 -3.77
CA ASN A 227 4.11 38.09 -3.62
C ASN A 227 4.23 38.71 -2.22
N ALA A 228 4.97 38.08 -1.30
CA ALA A 228 5.35 38.69 -0.03
C ALA A 228 6.49 39.70 -0.23
N LYS A 229 6.43 40.84 0.48
CA LYS A 229 7.45 41.91 0.44
C LYS A 229 8.40 41.78 1.62
N LEU A 230 7.90 41.39 2.77
CA LEU A 230 8.69 41.04 3.94
C LEU A 230 9.09 39.57 3.87
N VAL A 231 10.24 39.26 4.46
CA VAL A 231 10.66 37.88 4.71
C VAL A 231 9.92 37.39 5.96
N THR A 232 9.34 36.20 5.88
CA THR A 232 8.75 35.56 7.07
C THR A 232 9.86 35.21 8.06
N THR A 233 9.76 35.72 9.29
CA THR A 233 10.78 35.49 10.32
C THR A 233 10.25 35.51 11.75
N ASN A 234 10.85 34.71 12.64
CA ASN A 234 10.48 34.63 14.06
C ASN A 234 9.00 34.27 14.22
N VAL A 235 8.63 33.06 13.78
CA VAL A 235 7.27 32.52 13.86
C VAL A 235 7.26 31.34 14.83
N GLU A 236 6.32 31.38 15.76
CA GLU A 236 6.00 30.29 16.68
C GLU A 236 4.64 29.68 16.32
N ILE A 237 4.59 28.35 16.16
CA ILE A 237 3.38 27.57 15.94
C ILE A 237 3.30 26.52 17.04
N SER A 238 2.42 26.69 18.03
CA SER A 238 2.44 25.85 19.22
C SER A 238 1.09 25.52 19.84
N GLY A 239 0.96 24.36 20.48
CA GLY A 239 -0.28 24.01 21.21
C GLY A 239 -1.54 23.82 20.35
N ASN A 240 -1.42 23.85 19.01
CA ASN A 240 -2.59 23.75 18.13
C ASN A 240 -3.07 22.30 18.05
N PHE A 241 -4.39 22.12 17.96
CA PHE A 241 -5.03 20.84 17.71
C PHE A 241 -5.67 20.88 16.31
N LEU A 242 -5.10 20.10 15.40
CA LEU A 242 -5.38 20.11 13.96
C LEU A 242 -5.95 18.75 13.54
N ASP A 243 -7.28 18.65 13.48
CA ASP A 243 -7.99 17.39 13.30
C ASP A 243 -8.82 17.39 12.02
N SER A 244 -8.67 16.38 11.16
CA SER A 244 -9.59 16.27 10.01
C SER A 244 -11.02 15.89 10.43
N GLY A 245 -11.21 15.33 11.63
CA GLY A 245 -12.48 14.76 12.08
C GLY A 245 -13.00 13.71 11.09
N GLY A 246 -14.32 13.59 10.94
CA GLY A 246 -14.96 12.84 9.86
C GLY A 246 -14.90 13.55 8.49
N GLY A 247 -14.24 14.70 8.43
CA GLY A 247 -14.09 15.54 7.24
C GLY A 247 -13.00 15.10 6.28
N ALA A 248 -12.71 15.99 5.31
CA ALA A 248 -11.70 15.74 4.29
C ALA A 248 -10.30 15.74 4.88
N GLY A 249 -9.41 14.94 4.28
CA GLY A 249 -8.00 15.03 4.60
C GLY A 249 -7.46 16.37 4.13
N THR A 250 -6.67 17.04 4.95
CA THR A 250 -6.08 18.34 4.66
C THR A 250 -4.57 18.29 4.88
N GLN A 251 -3.86 19.24 4.30
CA GLN A 251 -2.50 19.52 4.73
C GLN A 251 -2.60 20.25 6.08
N SER A 252 -1.81 19.87 7.07
CA SER A 252 -1.95 20.45 8.40
C SER A 252 -1.11 21.73 8.51
N ILE A 253 0.21 21.62 8.74
CA ILE A 253 1.10 22.78 8.72
C ILE A 253 1.96 22.73 7.46
N PHE A 254 1.75 23.66 6.53
CA PHE A 254 2.51 23.75 5.29
C PHE A 254 3.18 25.12 5.15
N MET A 255 4.50 25.10 5.02
CA MET A 255 5.31 26.30 4.81
C MET A 255 6.27 26.08 3.64
N HIS A 256 6.25 26.96 2.64
CA HIS A 256 7.20 26.92 1.53
C HIS A 256 7.46 28.34 1.02
N ASN A 257 8.73 28.72 0.81
CA ASN A 257 9.03 30.03 0.24
C ASN A 257 9.24 29.91 -1.27
N GLU A 258 8.16 29.96 -2.05
CA GLU A 258 8.26 29.78 -3.50
C GLU A 258 9.10 30.87 -4.17
N SER A 259 9.25 32.04 -3.53
CA SER A 259 10.09 33.13 -4.01
C SER A 259 11.59 32.84 -3.85
N PHE A 260 11.98 31.84 -3.05
CA PHE A 260 13.38 31.45 -2.83
C PHE A 260 14.10 31.17 -4.15
N LYS A 261 13.44 30.46 -5.09
CA LYS A 261 14.01 30.16 -6.41
C LYS A 261 14.46 31.43 -7.15
N THR A 262 13.78 32.56 -6.94
CA THR A 262 14.07 33.83 -7.60
C THR A 262 14.99 34.73 -6.78
N ASN A 263 14.76 34.85 -5.47
CA ASN A 263 15.46 35.84 -4.63
C ASN A 263 16.57 35.25 -3.74
N GLN A 264 16.64 33.92 -3.59
CA GLN A 264 17.59 33.20 -2.74
C GLN A 264 17.53 33.62 -1.26
N VAL A 265 16.36 34.06 -0.79
CA VAL A 265 16.14 34.49 0.59
C VAL A 265 15.33 33.43 1.33
N TYR A 266 15.93 32.80 2.35
CA TYR A 266 15.24 31.85 3.22
C TYR A 266 14.23 32.57 4.14
N PHE A 267 13.16 31.86 4.53
CA PHE A 267 12.48 32.16 5.80
C PHE A 267 13.43 31.93 6.98
N GLN A 268 13.19 32.53 8.14
CA GLN A 268 14.16 32.52 9.24
C GLN A 268 13.52 32.32 10.62
N ASP A 269 14.15 31.52 11.47
CA ASP A 269 13.82 31.40 12.90
C ASP A 269 12.37 30.94 13.13
N ILE A 270 12.09 29.69 12.76
CA ILE A 270 10.75 29.09 12.85
C ILE A 270 10.75 28.01 13.94
N ARG A 271 9.78 28.07 14.86
CA ARG A 271 9.60 27.10 15.94
C ARG A 271 8.19 26.49 15.87
N ILE A 272 8.11 25.16 15.79
CA ILE A 272 6.86 24.41 15.70
C ILE A 272 6.85 23.33 16.79
N PHE A 273 6.02 23.47 17.81
CA PHE A 273 6.06 22.56 18.94
C PHE A 273 4.77 22.38 19.71
N ASP A 274 4.60 21.24 20.39
CA ASP A 274 3.42 20.96 21.23
C ASP A 274 2.10 20.92 20.45
N ASN A 275 2.14 20.70 19.13
CA ASN A 275 0.92 20.57 18.31
C ASN A 275 0.46 19.11 18.24
N VAL A 276 -0.85 18.90 18.23
CA VAL A 276 -1.51 17.63 17.91
C VAL A 276 -2.05 17.73 16.49
N VAL A 277 -1.62 16.83 15.61
CA VAL A 277 -2.13 16.66 14.26
C VAL A 277 -2.76 15.29 14.15
N HIS A 278 -4.02 15.22 13.73
CA HIS A 278 -4.74 13.99 13.43
C HIS A 278 -5.38 14.14 12.05
N ASN A 279 -4.71 13.63 11.02
CA ASN A 279 -5.06 13.97 9.63
C ASN A 279 -4.62 12.89 8.63
N SER A 280 -4.98 13.06 7.36
CA SER A 280 -4.78 12.07 6.30
C SER A 280 -4.07 12.64 5.07
N SER A 281 -2.95 13.30 5.32
CA SER A 281 -2.07 13.87 4.30
C SER A 281 -0.62 13.62 4.68
N LYS A 282 0.27 13.45 3.68
CA LYS A 282 1.71 13.38 3.95
C LYS A 282 2.26 14.66 4.59
N HIS A 283 1.56 15.79 4.38
CA HIS A 283 1.93 17.11 4.87
C HIS A 283 1.36 17.32 6.28
N GLY A 284 1.85 16.55 7.25
CA GLY A 284 1.54 16.79 8.67
C GLY A 284 2.22 18.08 9.13
N ILE A 285 3.55 18.11 9.02
CA ILE A 285 4.32 19.35 9.17
C ILE A 285 5.32 19.42 8.03
N THR A 286 5.19 20.38 7.12
CA THR A 286 6.10 20.57 5.99
C THR A 286 6.71 21.97 6.05
N VAL A 287 8.04 22.03 6.02
CA VAL A 287 8.79 23.29 6.04
C VAL A 287 9.85 23.31 4.94
N GLY A 288 9.62 24.15 3.94
CA GLY A 288 10.52 24.40 2.83
C GLY A 288 11.29 25.71 2.98
N ASP A 289 12.50 25.78 2.40
CA ASP A 289 13.25 27.02 2.17
C ASP A 289 13.37 27.91 3.42
N THR A 290 13.82 27.32 4.52
CA THR A 290 13.88 27.98 5.82
C THR A 290 15.22 27.75 6.54
N GLN A 291 15.75 28.79 7.19
CA GLN A 291 16.94 28.72 8.03
C GLN A 291 16.55 28.81 9.52
N ASN A 292 17.26 28.05 10.37
CA ASN A 292 17.07 27.98 11.82
C ASN A 292 15.66 27.49 12.21
N VAL A 293 15.36 26.23 11.85
CA VAL A 293 14.07 25.58 12.15
C VAL A 293 14.19 24.73 13.42
N GLN A 294 13.21 24.81 14.33
CA GLN A 294 13.08 23.89 15.44
C GLN A 294 11.70 23.24 15.44
N ILE A 295 11.64 21.91 15.38
CA ILE A 295 10.38 21.15 15.42
C ILE A 295 10.46 20.12 16.55
N TYR A 296 9.65 20.28 17.59
CA TYR A 296 9.75 19.39 18.75
C TYR A 296 8.45 19.19 19.52
N ASN A 297 8.35 18.08 20.26
CA ASN A 297 7.17 17.76 21.07
C ASN A 297 5.85 17.81 20.27
N ASN A 298 5.82 17.45 18.99
CA ASN A 298 4.57 17.36 18.24
C ASN A 298 4.08 15.90 18.23
N THR A 299 2.77 15.71 18.30
CA THR A 299 2.11 14.42 18.07
C THR A 299 1.41 14.47 16.73
N VAL A 300 1.84 13.65 15.76
CA VAL A 300 1.39 13.69 14.37
C VAL A 300 0.90 12.30 13.97
N LEU A 301 -0.41 12.13 13.93
CA LEU A 301 -1.13 10.86 13.82
C LEU A 301 -1.94 10.79 12.53
N GLN A 302 -2.03 9.59 11.96
CA GLN A 302 -2.93 9.34 10.84
C GLN A 302 -4.38 9.29 11.32
N ASN A 303 -5.26 9.99 10.62
CA ASN A 303 -6.70 9.73 10.65
C ASN A 303 -7.05 8.79 9.48
N ALA A 304 -7.32 7.52 9.77
CA ALA A 304 -7.57 6.50 8.76
C ALA A 304 -8.91 6.70 8.03
N SER A 305 -9.89 7.28 8.72
CA SER A 305 -11.25 7.53 8.20
C SER A 305 -11.31 8.75 7.26
N SER A 306 -10.31 9.63 7.32
CA SER A 306 -10.22 10.80 6.46
C SER A 306 -9.44 10.50 5.17
N VAL A 307 -9.83 11.16 4.06
CA VAL A 307 -9.27 10.92 2.72
C VAL A 307 -9.08 12.20 1.92
N THR A 308 -8.12 12.16 0.99
CA THR A 308 -7.85 13.23 0.04
C THR A 308 -8.06 12.76 -1.40
N TYR A 309 -8.66 13.60 -2.23
CA TYR A 309 -8.85 13.35 -3.66
C TYR A 309 -8.05 14.35 -4.49
N THR A 310 -7.28 13.89 -5.48
CA THR A 310 -6.57 14.81 -6.38
C THR A 310 -7.55 15.54 -7.31
N THR A 311 -8.50 14.80 -7.88
CA THR A 311 -9.63 15.28 -8.72
C THR A 311 -10.92 14.58 -8.28
N ASN A 312 -12.09 15.01 -8.77
CA ASN A 312 -13.38 14.37 -8.45
C ASN A 312 -13.56 12.93 -8.96
N SER A 313 -12.68 12.47 -9.85
CA SER A 313 -12.63 11.10 -10.38
C SER A 313 -11.43 10.31 -9.84
N SER A 314 -10.66 10.93 -8.94
CA SER A 314 -9.54 10.26 -8.28
C SER A 314 -10.03 9.22 -7.29
N SER A 315 -9.30 8.13 -7.11
CA SER A 315 -9.54 7.25 -5.96
C SER A 315 -9.24 8.03 -4.68
N ALA A 316 -10.04 7.78 -3.64
CA ALA A 316 -9.78 8.29 -2.31
C ALA A 316 -8.42 7.81 -1.83
N VAL A 317 -7.66 8.67 -1.15
CA VAL A 317 -6.35 8.30 -0.63
C VAL A 317 -6.23 8.75 0.82
N THR A 318 -5.88 7.79 1.67
CA THR A 318 -5.43 8.02 3.05
C THR A 318 -3.92 7.91 3.15
N ARG A 319 -3.28 8.73 3.99
CA ARG A 319 -1.82 8.74 4.16
C ARG A 319 -1.40 9.05 5.58
N VAL A 320 -0.40 8.30 6.05
CA VAL A 320 0.32 8.61 7.30
C VAL A 320 1.00 9.98 7.16
N PRO A 321 0.70 10.95 8.04
CA PRO A 321 1.36 12.25 8.03
C PRO A 321 2.81 12.18 8.51
N ALA A 322 3.65 13.02 7.91
CA ALA A 322 5.07 13.11 8.20
C ALA A 322 5.50 14.52 8.60
N ILE A 323 6.68 14.62 9.21
CA ILE A 323 7.43 15.87 9.35
C ILE A 323 8.47 15.91 8.24
N ASP A 324 8.36 16.86 7.32
CA ASP A 324 9.24 16.98 6.16
C ASP A 324 9.84 18.38 6.07
N LEU A 325 11.17 18.46 6.12
CA LEU A 325 11.91 19.69 5.95
C LEU A 325 12.71 19.61 4.66
N SER A 326 12.50 20.56 3.74
CA SER A 326 13.22 20.60 2.46
C SER A 326 13.94 21.93 2.25
N ASN A 327 15.17 21.86 1.74
CA ASN A 327 16.04 23.04 1.59
C ASN A 327 16.13 23.89 2.87
N THR A 328 16.37 23.22 4.02
CA THR A 328 16.52 23.89 5.31
C THR A 328 17.96 23.83 5.82
N SER A 329 18.35 24.81 6.64
CA SER A 329 19.68 24.83 7.28
C SER A 329 19.58 25.17 8.76
N ASN A 330 20.50 24.63 9.57
CA ASN A 330 20.49 24.73 11.04
C ASN A 330 19.17 24.23 11.68
N SER A 331 18.62 23.14 11.16
CA SER A 331 17.36 22.57 11.63
C SER A 331 17.58 21.57 12.77
N THR A 332 16.75 21.61 13.80
CA THR A 332 16.72 20.61 14.88
C THR A 332 15.32 20.01 15.02
N VAL A 333 15.21 18.68 14.94
CA VAL A 333 13.94 17.95 15.06
C VAL A 333 14.06 16.87 16.14
N TYR A 334 13.29 16.97 17.22
CA TYR A 334 13.41 16.08 18.38
C TYR A 334 12.12 15.98 19.20
N ASN A 335 11.98 14.93 19.99
CA ASN A 335 10.86 14.63 20.86
C ASN A 335 9.49 14.57 20.18
N ASN A 336 9.41 14.32 18.87
CA ASN A 336 8.12 14.17 18.17
C ASN A 336 7.65 12.71 18.21
N VAL A 337 6.33 12.51 18.12
CA VAL A 337 5.68 11.22 17.89
C VAL A 337 5.02 11.29 16.51
N VAL A 338 5.50 10.52 15.54
CA VAL A 338 5.08 10.65 14.13
C VAL A 338 5.39 9.39 13.33
N GLY A 339 4.74 9.18 12.17
CA GLY A 339 5.02 8.05 11.29
C GLY A 339 6.34 8.15 10.50
N ASN A 340 6.80 9.36 10.15
CA ASN A 340 8.11 9.56 9.52
C ASN A 340 8.64 10.99 9.71
N ILE A 341 9.97 11.15 9.67
CA ILE A 341 10.66 12.44 9.69
C ILE A 341 11.76 12.46 8.62
N SER A 342 11.70 13.42 7.70
CA SER A 342 12.76 13.69 6.71
C SER A 342 13.28 15.12 6.86
N VAL A 343 14.60 15.29 6.81
CA VAL A 343 15.27 16.58 6.77
C VAL A 343 16.24 16.58 5.59
N ASN A 344 15.95 17.40 4.59
CA ASN A 344 16.66 17.49 3.32
C ASN A 344 16.87 16.13 2.65
N GLY A 345 15.83 15.29 2.65
CA GLY A 345 15.86 13.93 2.08
C GLY A 345 16.55 12.88 2.97
N THR A 346 17.02 13.26 4.17
CA THR A 346 17.61 12.32 5.13
C THR A 346 16.61 11.99 6.23
N ASN A 347 16.37 10.71 6.47
CA ASN A 347 15.52 10.27 7.59
C ASN A 347 16.15 10.59 8.95
N VAL A 348 15.34 11.14 9.88
CA VAL A 348 15.78 11.55 11.22
C VAL A 348 14.95 10.86 12.29
N THR A 349 15.47 9.75 12.81
CA THR A 349 14.77 8.97 13.86
C THR A 349 15.31 9.24 15.26
N ALA A 350 16.54 9.74 15.39
CA ALA A 350 17.19 9.97 16.68
C ALA A 350 16.40 10.99 17.53
N ASN A 351 16.20 10.67 18.82
CA ASN A 351 15.41 11.46 19.78
C ASN A 351 13.96 11.72 19.35
N ASN A 352 13.40 10.94 18.43
CA ASN A 352 11.97 10.97 18.10
C ASN A 352 11.39 9.56 18.27
N LEU A 353 10.08 9.47 18.47
CA LEU A 353 9.38 8.19 18.42
C LEU A 353 8.72 8.07 17.04
N ILE A 354 9.19 7.10 16.26
CA ILE A 354 8.59 6.77 14.96
C ILE A 354 7.52 5.69 15.19
N LEU A 355 6.29 5.95 14.76
CA LEU A 355 5.16 5.04 14.91
C LEU A 355 5.14 4.00 13.79
N ASP A 356 4.84 2.76 14.16
CA ASP A 356 4.57 1.67 13.22
C ASP A 356 3.05 1.50 13.10
N TYR A 357 2.53 1.51 11.87
CA TYR A 357 1.10 1.38 11.58
C TYR A 357 0.73 -0.01 11.05
N THR A 358 1.70 -0.89 10.81
CA THR A 358 1.47 -2.14 10.08
C THR A 358 1.89 -3.38 10.86
N ASN A 359 2.88 -3.29 11.75
CA ASN A 359 3.38 -4.43 12.51
C ASN A 359 2.85 -4.44 13.96
N PRO A 360 1.79 -5.20 14.27
CA PRO A 360 1.21 -5.25 15.63
C PRO A 360 2.17 -5.78 16.70
N ASN A 361 3.23 -6.49 16.29
CA ASN A 361 4.25 -7.01 17.20
C ASN A 361 5.35 -5.98 17.53
N ALA A 362 5.38 -4.85 16.85
CA ALA A 362 6.35 -3.80 17.11
C ALA A 362 6.01 -3.06 18.42
N THR A 363 7.03 -2.74 19.22
CA THR A 363 6.83 -2.01 20.48
C THR A 363 6.32 -0.58 20.27
N ASN A 364 6.59 -0.02 19.08
CA ASN A 364 6.14 1.29 18.61
C ASN A 364 4.90 1.18 17.69
N TYR A 365 4.24 0.02 17.66
CA TYR A 365 2.96 -0.13 16.98
C TYR A 365 1.92 0.81 17.58
N VAL A 366 1.14 1.46 16.73
CA VAL A 366 0.33 2.60 17.13
C VAL A 366 -0.73 2.25 18.18
N ASP A 367 -1.35 1.06 18.12
CA ASP A 367 -2.35 0.65 19.12
C ASP A 367 -1.74 0.21 20.46
N ASN A 368 -0.42 0.03 20.52
CA ASN A 368 0.31 -0.13 21.78
C ASN A 368 0.63 1.23 22.45
N ILE A 369 0.40 2.33 21.74
CA ILE A 369 0.83 3.67 22.12
C ILE A 369 -0.36 4.63 22.29
N ILE A 370 -1.35 4.59 21.41
CA ILE A 370 -2.51 5.51 21.36
C ILE A 370 -3.77 4.78 21.83
N VAL A 371 -4.67 5.46 22.54
CA VAL A 371 -5.84 4.84 23.17
C VAL A 371 -6.83 4.23 22.17
N ASN A 372 -7.23 4.95 21.11
CA ASN A 372 -8.17 4.45 20.09
C ASN A 372 -7.88 4.96 18.67
N LEU A 373 -6.62 5.00 18.21
CA LEU A 373 -6.35 5.55 16.88
C LEU A 373 -6.99 4.73 15.75
N SER A 374 -7.10 3.42 15.92
CA SER A 374 -7.77 2.50 14.99
C SER A 374 -9.29 2.42 15.20
N GLY A 375 -9.87 3.25 16.07
CA GLY A 375 -11.31 3.28 16.34
C GLY A 375 -12.12 3.84 15.18
N GLU A 376 -13.37 3.39 15.06
CA GLU A 376 -14.33 3.88 14.06
C GLU A 376 -15.08 5.13 14.55
N GLY A 377 -15.43 6.02 13.63
CA GLY A 377 -16.18 7.26 13.89
C GLY A 377 -15.31 8.47 14.28
N ASP A 378 -15.98 9.53 14.74
CA ASP A 378 -15.29 10.77 15.14
C ASP A 378 -14.52 10.55 16.46
N LEU A 379 -13.19 10.56 16.36
CA LEU A 379 -12.30 10.47 17.51
C LEU A 379 -12.16 11.85 18.18
N GLU A 380 -12.08 11.87 19.50
CA GLU A 380 -11.86 13.08 20.29
C GLU A 380 -10.44 13.12 20.87
N ALA A 381 -10.05 14.26 21.44
CA ALA A 381 -8.77 14.40 22.14
C ALA A 381 -8.50 13.27 23.17
N ARG A 382 -9.53 12.75 23.85
CA ARG A 382 -9.40 11.65 24.83
C ARG A 382 -8.94 10.32 24.19
N ASP A 383 -9.29 10.10 22.92
CA ASP A 383 -8.98 8.91 22.13
C ASP A 383 -7.57 8.95 21.55
N LEU A 384 -7.06 10.17 21.30
CA LEU A 384 -5.72 10.42 20.74
C LEU A 384 -4.63 10.54 21.80
N ARG A 385 -4.95 10.28 23.07
CA ARG A 385 -3.95 10.26 24.15
C ARG A 385 -3.08 9.03 24.07
N PHE A 386 -1.91 9.16 24.66
CA PHE A 386 -1.00 8.07 24.93
C PHE A 386 -1.55 7.17 26.01
N ILE A 387 -1.40 5.87 25.81
CA ILE A 387 -1.64 4.85 26.82
C ILE A 387 -0.66 5.10 27.97
N SER A 388 -1.16 5.08 29.20
CA SER A 388 -0.33 5.34 30.37
C SER A 388 0.83 4.33 30.47
N GLY A 389 2.05 4.85 30.60
CA GLY A 389 3.27 4.03 30.66
C GLY A 389 3.79 3.51 29.31
N SER A 390 3.15 3.89 28.20
CA SER A 390 3.72 3.70 26.85
C SER A 390 4.97 4.57 26.67
N ALA A 391 5.79 4.23 25.66
CA ALA A 391 7.08 4.89 25.43
C ALA A 391 7.03 6.44 25.32
N PRO A 392 6.04 7.07 24.67
CA PRO A 392 5.99 8.54 24.58
C PRO A 392 5.42 9.24 25.80
N ASP A 393 4.69 8.56 26.68
CA ASP A 393 3.94 9.19 27.76
C ASP A 393 4.85 10.00 28.70
N GLY A 394 4.60 11.31 28.80
CA GLY A 394 5.40 12.25 29.60
C GLY A 394 6.80 12.55 29.06
N THR A 395 7.17 12.05 27.87
CA THR A 395 8.55 12.14 27.35
C THR A 395 8.64 12.69 25.93
N TYR A 396 7.79 12.19 25.02
CA TYR A 396 7.74 12.58 23.61
C TYR A 396 6.35 13.14 23.30
N GLY A 397 6.22 13.80 22.15
CA GLY A 397 4.95 14.29 21.63
C GLY A 397 4.41 15.51 22.39
N ALA A 398 3.23 15.93 21.95
CA ALA A 398 2.52 17.05 22.53
C ALA A 398 1.98 16.70 23.92
N SER A 399 2.03 17.68 24.82
CA SER A 399 1.52 17.58 26.19
C SER A 399 0.02 17.28 26.23
N ALA A 400 -0.74 17.77 25.23
CA ALA A 400 -2.15 17.44 25.04
C ALA A 400 -2.41 15.95 24.78
N SER A 401 -1.43 15.22 24.23
CA SER A 401 -1.52 13.77 24.01
C SER A 401 -1.10 12.94 25.23
N TRP A 402 -0.60 13.53 26.31
CA TRP A 402 -0.16 12.73 27.46
C TRP A 402 -1.34 12.06 28.17
N SER A 403 -1.08 10.95 28.85
CA SER A 403 -2.13 10.17 29.53
C SER A 403 -2.85 10.94 30.64
N THR A 404 -2.32 12.08 31.08
CA THR A 404 -2.83 12.95 32.15
C THR A 404 -3.23 14.36 31.68
N SER A 405 -3.42 14.57 30.37
CA SER A 405 -3.61 15.91 29.79
C SER A 405 -4.94 16.58 30.13
N SER A 406 -5.97 15.81 30.51
CA SER A 406 -7.30 16.37 30.78
C SER A 406 -7.36 17.12 32.10
N THR A 407 -8.04 18.25 32.10
CA THR A 407 -8.35 19.05 33.31
C THR A 407 -9.81 18.90 33.75
N ALA A 408 -10.59 18.06 33.07
CA ALA A 408 -11.99 17.83 33.40
C ALA A 408 -12.14 17.13 34.75
N ALA A 409 -13.21 17.46 35.47
CA ALA A 409 -13.55 16.81 36.74
C ALA A 409 -13.82 15.30 36.56
N LEU A 410 -14.26 14.89 35.38
CA LEU A 410 -14.38 13.50 34.94
C LEU A 410 -14.25 13.48 33.42
N GLU A 411 -13.46 12.55 32.89
CA GLU A 411 -13.34 12.27 31.46
C GLU A 411 -13.40 10.75 31.25
N ALA A 412 -14.60 10.21 31.02
CA ALA A 412 -14.87 8.81 30.74
C ALA A 412 -14.24 8.40 29.40
N THR A 413 -13.52 7.29 29.35
CA THR A 413 -12.89 6.82 28.10
C THR A 413 -13.23 5.35 27.89
N ILE A 414 -13.68 5.02 26.69
CA ILE A 414 -13.88 3.63 26.24
C ILE A 414 -12.65 3.26 25.43
N SER A 415 -12.08 2.07 25.66
CA SER A 415 -11.15 1.45 24.73
C SER A 415 -11.54 -0.01 24.53
N SER A 416 -11.24 -0.55 23.34
CA SER A 416 -11.59 -1.91 22.95
C SER A 416 -10.39 -2.70 22.46
N SER A 417 -10.38 -3.99 22.73
CA SER A 417 -9.41 -4.94 22.16
C SER A 417 -10.10 -6.28 21.87
N GLU A 418 -9.73 -6.93 20.78
CA GLU A 418 -10.17 -8.31 20.51
C GLU A 418 -9.52 -9.28 21.49
N ILE A 419 -10.26 -10.25 22.00
CA ILE A 419 -9.71 -11.24 22.93
C ILE A 419 -10.04 -12.68 22.54
N GLY A 420 -8.99 -13.50 22.49
CA GLY A 420 -9.11 -14.92 22.18
C GLY A 420 -9.61 -15.18 20.75
N PRO A 421 -10.06 -16.40 20.47
CA PRO A 421 -10.41 -16.82 19.11
C PRO A 421 -11.80 -16.36 18.65
N ASP A 422 -12.66 -15.94 19.58
CA ASP A 422 -13.96 -15.38 19.24
C ASP A 422 -13.83 -13.90 18.92
N ARG A 423 -13.74 -13.60 17.62
CA ARG A 423 -13.65 -12.24 17.07
C ARG A 423 -14.92 -11.42 17.33
N GLN A 424 -16.02 -12.06 17.70
CA GLN A 424 -17.24 -11.39 18.14
C GLN A 424 -17.25 -11.11 19.64
N THR A 425 -16.27 -11.60 20.39
CA THR A 425 -16.05 -11.28 21.79
C THR A 425 -14.94 -10.25 21.92
N VAL A 426 -15.30 -9.06 22.40
CA VAL A 426 -14.40 -7.91 22.53
C VAL A 426 -14.23 -7.57 24.00
N GLN A 427 -13.03 -7.24 24.45
CA GLN A 427 -12.81 -6.64 25.75
C GLN A 427 -12.99 -5.12 25.65
N LEU A 428 -13.91 -4.57 26.44
CA LEU A 428 -14.11 -3.14 26.59
C LEU A 428 -13.59 -2.70 27.95
N THR A 429 -12.84 -1.61 27.99
CA THR A 429 -12.22 -1.11 29.22
C THR A 429 -12.40 0.41 29.38
N ALA A 430 -12.57 0.81 30.64
CA ALA A 430 -12.62 2.20 31.09
C ALA A 430 -11.29 2.66 31.71
N ALA A 431 -10.21 1.89 31.52
CA ALA A 431 -8.92 2.08 32.19
C ALA A 431 -8.26 3.46 31.95
N HIS A 432 -8.62 4.13 30.85
CA HIS A 432 -8.10 5.46 30.50
C HIS A 432 -8.97 6.62 31.03
N THR A 433 -9.98 6.31 31.84
CA THR A 433 -10.85 7.34 32.45
C THR A 433 -10.07 8.17 33.48
N LEU A 434 -10.17 9.49 33.38
CA LEU A 434 -9.54 10.42 34.31
C LEU A 434 -10.52 11.15 35.21
N THR A 435 -10.03 11.58 36.36
CA THR A 435 -10.67 12.53 37.28
C THR A 435 -9.62 13.56 37.67
N ASP A 436 -9.83 14.84 37.31
CA ASP A 436 -8.87 15.93 37.53
C ASP A 436 -7.46 15.57 37.03
N GLY A 437 -7.36 15.00 35.83
CA GLY A 437 -6.09 14.59 35.21
C GLY A 437 -5.44 13.34 35.79
N THR A 438 -6.07 12.67 36.77
CA THR A 438 -5.53 11.45 37.40
C THR A 438 -6.37 10.23 37.02
N PRO A 439 -5.75 9.06 36.72
CA PRO A 439 -6.50 7.83 36.48
C PRO A 439 -7.44 7.50 37.64
N ILE A 440 -8.70 7.24 37.31
CA ILE A 440 -9.72 6.93 38.31
C ILE A 440 -9.42 5.58 38.98
N ASP A 441 -9.57 5.49 40.31
CA ASP A 441 -9.56 4.19 40.99
C ASP A 441 -10.91 3.48 40.73
N PRO A 442 -10.92 2.34 40.00
CA PRO A 442 -12.15 1.61 39.70
C PRO A 442 -12.96 1.20 40.93
N ALA A 443 -12.33 1.07 42.10
CA ALA A 443 -13.02 0.73 43.34
C ALA A 443 -13.86 1.88 43.91
N THR A 444 -13.66 3.11 43.43
CA THR A 444 -14.31 4.32 43.93
C THR A 444 -15.38 4.91 43.00
N ALA A 445 -15.62 4.26 41.87
CA ALA A 445 -16.56 4.71 40.85
C ALA A 445 -17.45 3.57 40.35
N THR A 446 -18.57 3.92 39.75
CA THR A 446 -19.46 2.97 39.08
C THR A 446 -19.36 3.14 37.58
N PHE A 447 -19.24 2.01 36.87
CA PHE A 447 -19.12 1.93 35.42
C PHE A 447 -20.29 1.12 34.88
N THR A 448 -21.10 1.72 34.02
CA THR A 448 -22.25 1.07 33.39
C THR A 448 -22.10 1.16 31.88
N TRP A 449 -21.97 0.00 31.24
CA TRP A 449 -21.92 -0.16 29.80
C TRP A 449 -23.34 -0.40 29.29
N THR A 450 -23.75 0.30 28.25
CA THR A 450 -25.06 0.12 27.59
C THR A 450 -24.84 -0.14 26.10
N PHE A 451 -25.49 -1.18 25.59
CA PHE A 451 -25.40 -1.61 24.20
C PHE A 451 -26.66 -1.18 23.41
N ALA A 452 -26.58 -1.21 22.08
CA ALA A 452 -27.67 -0.78 21.20
C ALA A 452 -28.99 -1.56 21.41
N ASP A 453 -28.93 -2.80 21.87
CA ASP A 453 -30.09 -3.63 22.20
C ASP A 453 -30.73 -3.30 23.57
N GLY A 454 -30.15 -2.35 24.30
CA GLY A 454 -30.57 -1.93 25.64
C GLY A 454 -30.05 -2.82 26.77
N SER A 455 -29.26 -3.86 26.46
CA SER A 455 -28.57 -4.65 27.48
C SER A 455 -27.49 -3.80 28.17
N GLN A 456 -27.14 -4.22 29.39
CA GLN A 456 -26.16 -3.52 30.22
C GLN A 456 -25.18 -4.47 30.88
N MET A 457 -23.96 -3.98 31.07
CA MET A 457 -22.94 -4.62 31.90
C MET A 457 -22.32 -3.61 32.87
N SER A 458 -21.69 -4.11 33.92
CA SER A 458 -21.09 -3.26 34.96
C SER A 458 -19.68 -3.70 35.30
N GLY A 459 -18.82 -2.73 35.61
CA GLY A 459 -17.40 -2.94 35.90
C GLY A 459 -16.52 -2.09 34.99
N ALA A 460 -15.30 -1.78 35.43
CA ALA A 460 -14.36 -0.99 34.63
C ALA A 460 -13.88 -1.72 33.38
N THR A 461 -13.94 -3.06 33.36
CA THR A 461 -13.66 -3.89 32.18
C THR A 461 -14.77 -4.91 32.03
N VAL A 462 -15.28 -5.07 30.81
CA VAL A 462 -16.33 -6.03 30.44
C VAL A 462 -15.98 -6.74 29.14
N THR A 463 -16.61 -7.88 28.89
CA THR A 463 -16.32 -8.74 27.73
C THR A 463 -17.63 -9.13 27.03
N PRO A 464 -18.27 -8.21 26.28
CA PRO A 464 -19.45 -8.55 25.50
C PRO A 464 -19.11 -9.51 24.37
N THR A 465 -20.05 -10.40 24.08
CA THR A 465 -20.11 -11.14 22.81
C THR A 465 -21.24 -10.56 21.98
N PHE A 466 -20.91 -10.03 20.81
CA PHE A 466 -21.89 -9.46 19.88
C PHE A 466 -22.52 -10.57 19.03
N ALA A 467 -23.80 -10.41 18.67
CA ALA A 467 -24.50 -11.43 17.89
C ALA A 467 -24.10 -11.45 16.40
N SER A 468 -23.45 -10.39 15.93
CA SER A 468 -23.01 -10.24 14.54
C SER A 468 -21.77 -9.36 14.47
N ALA A 469 -20.96 -9.57 13.44
CA ALA A 469 -19.90 -8.64 13.05
C ALA A 469 -20.47 -7.28 12.58
N GLY A 470 -19.58 -6.30 12.42
CA GLY A 470 -19.87 -4.93 11.99
C GLY A 470 -19.75 -3.91 13.12
N ASP A 471 -20.29 -2.72 12.88
CA ASP A 471 -20.19 -1.58 13.79
C ASP A 471 -21.25 -1.62 14.89
N HIS A 472 -20.83 -1.49 16.14
CA HIS A 472 -21.71 -1.45 17.30
C HIS A 472 -21.49 -0.21 18.14
N VAL A 473 -22.56 0.57 18.37
CA VAL A 473 -22.51 1.70 19.30
C VAL A 473 -22.52 1.18 20.73
N VAL A 474 -21.50 1.56 21.49
CA VAL A 474 -21.36 1.25 22.91
C VAL A 474 -21.29 2.55 23.70
N ALA A 475 -22.12 2.66 24.74
CA ALA A 475 -22.08 3.77 25.68
C ALA A 475 -21.52 3.34 27.03
N LEU A 476 -20.67 4.16 27.63
CA LEU A 476 -20.14 4.02 28.99
C LEU A 476 -20.61 5.21 29.81
N THR A 477 -21.33 4.94 30.90
CA THR A 477 -21.60 5.91 31.96
C THR A 477 -20.68 5.65 33.15
N VAL A 478 -19.88 6.64 33.51
CA VAL A 478 -19.04 6.63 34.72
C VAL A 478 -19.63 7.59 35.74
N THR A 479 -19.74 7.17 37.00
CA THR A 479 -20.13 8.04 38.11
C THR A 479 -19.12 7.90 39.25
N THR A 480 -18.53 9.02 39.67
CA THR A 480 -17.57 9.07 40.78
C THR A 480 -18.29 8.98 42.14
N ALA A 481 -17.56 8.65 43.22
CA ALA A 481 -18.10 8.70 44.58
C ALA A 481 -18.66 10.08 44.99
N GLY A 482 -18.16 11.16 44.36
CA GLY A 482 -18.64 12.53 44.57
C GLY A 482 -19.96 12.86 43.85
N GLY A 483 -20.49 11.93 43.04
CA GLY A 483 -21.73 12.11 42.28
C GLY A 483 -21.55 12.83 40.93
N VAL A 484 -20.31 13.08 40.50
CA VAL A 484 -20.02 13.56 39.15
C VAL A 484 -20.22 12.39 38.18
N SER A 485 -20.95 12.62 37.09
CA SER A 485 -21.24 11.58 36.11
C SER A 485 -21.03 12.10 34.69
N GLU A 486 -20.52 11.22 33.83
CA GLU A 486 -20.35 11.47 32.40
C GLU A 486 -20.76 10.21 31.63
N THR A 487 -21.30 10.40 30.43
CA THR A 487 -21.56 9.34 29.48
C THR A 487 -20.83 9.64 28.18
N VAL A 488 -20.06 8.67 27.70
CA VAL A 488 -19.40 8.70 26.39
C VAL A 488 -19.90 7.53 25.54
N ALA A 489 -19.96 7.70 24.22
CA ALA A 489 -20.29 6.64 23.29
C ALA A 489 -19.23 6.53 22.19
N ARG A 490 -18.94 5.31 21.75
CA ARG A 490 -18.01 5.00 20.65
C ARG A 490 -18.60 3.92 19.75
N ILE A 491 -18.18 3.93 18.49
CA ILE A 491 -18.44 2.85 17.55
C ILE A 491 -17.32 1.83 17.72
N ILE A 492 -17.68 0.58 18.00
CA ILE A 492 -16.75 -0.54 18.14
C ILE A 492 -16.93 -1.44 16.92
N GLY A 493 -15.88 -1.55 16.10
CA GLY A 493 -15.82 -2.50 14.99
C GLY A 493 -15.64 -3.92 15.52
N VAL A 494 -16.55 -4.82 15.18
CA VAL A 494 -16.51 -6.23 15.59
C VAL A 494 -16.30 -7.11 14.36
N ARG A 495 -15.26 -7.95 14.38
CA ARG A 495 -14.93 -8.81 13.23
C ARG A 495 -15.78 -10.08 13.19
N SER A 496 -15.93 -10.64 11.98
CA SER A 496 -16.58 -11.94 11.81
C SER A 496 -15.68 -13.09 12.24
N ASN A 497 -16.30 -14.11 12.86
CA ASN A 497 -15.68 -15.41 13.10
C ASN A 497 -15.52 -16.22 11.81
N ASP A 498 -16.29 -15.90 10.76
CA ASP A 498 -16.13 -16.54 9.47
C ASP A 498 -14.77 -16.14 8.87
N ILE A 499 -14.07 -17.11 8.30
CA ILE A 499 -12.79 -16.90 7.60
C ILE A 499 -13.02 -17.01 6.09
N VAL A 500 -13.66 -18.09 5.65
CA VAL A 500 -14.07 -18.32 4.25
C VAL A 500 -15.22 -19.33 4.20
N SER A 501 -16.13 -19.16 3.24
CA SER A 501 -17.27 -20.06 2.99
C SER A 501 -17.49 -20.22 1.48
N LEU A 502 -17.35 -21.44 0.96
CA LEU A 502 -17.53 -21.77 -0.46
C LEU A 502 -18.61 -22.86 -0.59
N ASP A 503 -19.81 -22.46 -1.01
CA ASP A 503 -20.97 -23.34 -1.23
C ASP A 503 -21.18 -23.74 -2.70
N PHE A 504 -20.44 -23.12 -3.62
CA PHE A 504 -20.48 -23.33 -5.07
C PHE A 504 -21.82 -23.11 -5.78
N GLU A 505 -22.89 -22.72 -5.08
CA GLU A 505 -24.21 -22.51 -5.66
C GLU A 505 -24.22 -21.33 -6.65
N ASN A 506 -23.44 -20.29 -6.32
CA ASN A 506 -23.27 -19.09 -7.13
C ASN A 506 -21.91 -19.03 -7.83
N GLY A 507 -21.24 -20.18 -8.02
CA GLY A 507 -19.92 -20.25 -8.64
C GLY A 507 -18.78 -20.18 -7.62
N ASN A 508 -17.73 -19.41 -7.90
CA ASN A 508 -16.49 -19.38 -7.13
C ASN A 508 -16.41 -18.21 -6.14
N GLN A 509 -17.52 -17.82 -5.54
CA GLN A 509 -17.57 -16.69 -4.61
C GLN A 509 -17.47 -17.18 -3.18
N ASP A 510 -16.69 -16.46 -2.37
CA ASP A 510 -16.76 -16.58 -0.92
C ASP A 510 -18.05 -15.91 -0.41
N SER A 511 -18.90 -16.69 0.25
CA SER A 511 -20.16 -16.23 0.84
C SER A 511 -19.99 -15.72 2.27
N SER A 512 -18.78 -15.73 2.83
CA SER A 512 -18.47 -15.15 4.13
C SER A 512 -18.56 -13.62 4.13
N TYR A 513 -18.53 -13.01 5.33
CA TYR A 513 -18.44 -11.55 5.51
C TYR A 513 -17.30 -10.90 4.72
N TRP A 514 -16.20 -11.64 4.48
CA TRP A 514 -14.99 -11.09 3.86
C TRP A 514 -15.06 -11.01 2.34
N GLY A 515 -15.93 -11.78 1.68
CA GLY A 515 -15.99 -11.83 0.22
C GLY A 515 -14.61 -12.10 -0.41
N SER A 516 -13.87 -13.03 0.18
CA SER A 516 -12.47 -13.32 -0.10
C SER A 516 -12.16 -13.46 -1.59
N ARG A 517 -10.97 -13.03 -2.01
CA ARG A 517 -10.49 -13.29 -3.36
C ARG A 517 -10.22 -14.78 -3.54
N VAL A 518 -11.05 -15.44 -4.35
CA VAL A 518 -10.95 -16.86 -4.71
C VAL A 518 -10.52 -17.00 -6.17
N LEU A 519 -9.43 -17.72 -6.40
CA LEU A 519 -8.90 -18.05 -7.72
C LEU A 519 -9.21 -19.51 -8.04
N ILE A 520 -9.66 -19.76 -9.25
CA ILE A 520 -9.98 -21.11 -9.74
C ILE A 520 -9.04 -21.46 -10.88
N THR A 521 -8.47 -22.66 -10.82
CA THR A 521 -7.88 -23.30 -11.99
C THR A 521 -8.83 -24.42 -12.40
N ASP A 522 -9.36 -24.34 -13.62
CA ASP A 522 -10.20 -25.38 -14.23
C ASP A 522 -9.89 -25.44 -15.74
N PRO A 523 -8.77 -26.08 -16.14
CA PRO A 523 -8.34 -26.10 -17.54
C PRO A 523 -9.31 -26.86 -18.46
N SER A 524 -10.11 -27.76 -17.89
CA SER A 524 -11.10 -28.53 -18.64
C SER A 524 -12.44 -27.80 -18.79
N GLY A 525 -12.69 -26.79 -17.95
CA GLY A 525 -13.97 -26.08 -17.88
C GLY A 525 -15.11 -26.95 -17.34
N THR A 526 -14.79 -28.04 -16.64
CA THR A 526 -15.76 -29.06 -16.18
C THR A 526 -15.71 -29.34 -14.68
N ALA A 527 -15.00 -28.52 -13.91
CA ALA A 527 -14.86 -28.73 -12.47
C ALA A 527 -16.19 -28.54 -11.71
N PHE A 528 -17.07 -27.64 -12.15
CA PHE A 528 -18.38 -27.47 -11.49
C PHE A 528 -19.35 -28.60 -11.86
N GLN A 529 -19.70 -29.43 -10.88
CA GLN A 529 -20.56 -30.62 -11.05
C GLN A 529 -21.63 -30.68 -9.94
N SER A 530 -22.41 -31.75 -9.88
CA SER A 530 -23.39 -31.94 -8.79
C SER A 530 -22.70 -32.17 -7.46
N GLY A 531 -23.00 -31.31 -6.49
CA GLY A 531 -22.50 -31.37 -5.11
C GLY A 531 -23.30 -32.33 -4.22
N ALA A 532 -22.97 -32.34 -2.93
CA ALA A 532 -23.78 -32.97 -1.90
C ALA A 532 -25.14 -32.24 -1.81
N GLN A 533 -25.09 -30.92 -1.99
CA GLN A 533 -26.21 -30.03 -2.22
C GLN A 533 -25.92 -29.24 -3.50
N GLY A 534 -26.94 -28.96 -4.32
CA GLY A 534 -26.81 -28.24 -5.60
C GLY A 534 -25.52 -28.50 -6.40
N LYS A 535 -24.55 -27.59 -6.36
CA LYS A 535 -23.28 -27.67 -7.09
C LYS A 535 -22.10 -27.92 -6.16
N GLY A 536 -21.10 -28.65 -6.65
CA GLY A 536 -19.80 -28.83 -6.01
C GLY A 536 -18.65 -28.63 -7.01
N PHE A 537 -17.42 -28.66 -6.50
CA PHE A 537 -16.20 -28.48 -7.28
C PHE A 537 -15.39 -29.78 -7.36
N HIS A 538 -15.20 -30.29 -8.57
CA HIS A 538 -14.47 -31.52 -8.87
C HIS A 538 -12.97 -31.26 -9.02
N LEU A 539 -12.18 -31.88 -8.16
CA LEU A 539 -10.74 -31.95 -8.24
C LEU A 539 -10.35 -33.12 -9.15
N ASP A 540 -9.96 -32.84 -10.39
CA ASP A 540 -9.63 -33.87 -11.40
C ASP A 540 -8.13 -34.19 -11.50
N GLY A 541 -7.31 -33.46 -10.73
CA GLY A 541 -5.85 -33.50 -10.75
C GLY A 541 -5.20 -32.25 -11.37
N ASN A 542 -5.94 -31.49 -12.18
CA ASN A 542 -5.52 -30.22 -12.78
C ASN A 542 -6.40 -29.04 -12.32
N SER A 543 -7.57 -29.34 -11.74
CA SER A 543 -8.45 -28.34 -11.14
C SER A 543 -8.12 -28.10 -9.67
N LEU A 544 -8.11 -26.81 -9.26
CA LEU A 544 -7.87 -26.39 -7.88
C LEU A 544 -8.59 -25.08 -7.55
N ILE A 545 -8.80 -24.84 -6.27
CA ILE A 545 -9.30 -23.57 -5.73
C ILE A 545 -8.20 -22.97 -4.84
N LYS A 546 -7.89 -21.69 -5.00
CA LYS A 546 -6.99 -20.94 -4.11
C LYS A 546 -7.74 -19.78 -3.48
N VAL A 547 -7.85 -19.78 -2.15
CA VAL A 547 -8.16 -18.57 -1.38
C VAL A 547 -6.85 -17.81 -1.22
N ASP A 548 -6.75 -16.64 -1.85
CA ASP A 548 -5.48 -15.94 -2.02
C ASP A 548 -4.89 -15.44 -0.68
N ASN A 549 -3.57 -15.23 -0.61
CA ASN A 549 -2.89 -14.78 0.61
C ASN A 549 -3.08 -13.29 0.94
N SER A 550 -3.71 -12.51 0.06
CA SER A 550 -4.20 -11.16 0.39
C SER A 550 -5.34 -11.18 1.42
N ASN A 551 -5.97 -12.33 1.64
CA ASN A 551 -7.02 -12.53 2.65
C ASN A 551 -6.41 -12.71 4.05
N LEU A 552 -6.13 -11.59 4.73
CA LEU A 552 -5.40 -11.58 6.01
C LEU A 552 -6.10 -12.35 7.14
N GLN A 553 -7.42 -12.59 7.03
CA GLN A 553 -8.18 -13.35 8.02
C GLN A 553 -7.79 -14.84 8.14
N LEU A 554 -7.00 -15.37 7.19
CA LEU A 554 -6.46 -16.74 7.18
C LEU A 554 -5.29 -16.97 8.13
N PHE A 555 -4.70 -15.91 8.66
CA PHE A 555 -3.43 -15.93 9.41
C PHE A 555 -3.62 -15.59 10.90
N ASP A 556 -2.57 -15.78 11.69
CA ASP A 556 -2.55 -15.53 13.15
C ASP A 556 -3.72 -16.20 13.90
N LEU A 557 -3.97 -17.47 13.60
CA LEU A 557 -5.07 -18.24 14.18
C LEU A 557 -4.59 -19.07 15.38
N GLU A 558 -5.07 -18.72 16.56
CA GLU A 558 -4.90 -19.53 17.78
C GLU A 558 -5.96 -20.63 17.92
N ALA A 559 -7.07 -20.51 17.19
CA ALA A 559 -8.08 -21.56 17.04
C ALA A 559 -8.77 -21.42 15.68
N PHE A 560 -9.25 -22.54 15.14
CA PHE A 560 -10.12 -22.55 13.97
C PHE A 560 -10.88 -23.88 13.84
N SER A 561 -11.94 -23.85 13.04
CA SER A 561 -12.51 -25.02 12.38
C SER A 561 -12.37 -24.92 10.87
N LEU A 562 -12.21 -26.06 10.22
CA LEU A 562 -12.25 -26.20 8.77
C LEU A 562 -13.09 -27.44 8.46
N GLY A 563 -14.22 -27.27 7.78
CA GLY A 563 -15.16 -28.34 7.43
C GLY A 563 -15.52 -28.32 5.96
N PHE A 564 -15.76 -29.48 5.36
CA PHE A 564 -16.24 -29.60 3.98
C PHE A 564 -16.82 -30.99 3.70
N ASP A 565 -17.75 -31.06 2.76
CA ASP A 565 -18.23 -32.31 2.18
C ASP A 565 -17.27 -32.78 1.08
N TYR A 566 -16.92 -34.06 1.08
CA TYR A 566 -16.03 -34.64 0.07
C TYR A 566 -16.47 -36.02 -0.40
N LYS A 567 -16.40 -36.24 -1.71
CA LYS A 567 -16.70 -37.52 -2.34
C LYS A 567 -15.59 -37.93 -3.30
N LEU A 568 -14.96 -39.06 -3.02
CA LEU A 568 -13.92 -39.65 -3.87
C LEU A 568 -14.48 -40.10 -5.23
N ASP A 569 -13.69 -39.93 -6.29
CA ASP A 569 -14.01 -40.49 -7.61
C ASP A 569 -13.95 -42.02 -7.60
N SER A 570 -12.93 -42.58 -6.92
CA SER A 570 -12.73 -44.02 -6.80
C SER A 570 -12.05 -44.38 -5.46
N VAL A 571 -12.21 -45.63 -5.01
CA VAL A 571 -11.51 -46.10 -3.81
C VAL A 571 -10.03 -46.30 -4.15
N GLY A 572 -9.15 -45.73 -3.33
CA GLY A 572 -7.70 -45.82 -3.50
C GLY A 572 -7.05 -44.59 -4.14
N GLU A 573 -7.83 -43.57 -4.48
CA GLU A 573 -7.32 -42.23 -4.81
C GLU A 573 -6.43 -41.71 -3.67
N ALA A 574 -5.33 -41.04 -4.02
CA ALA A 574 -4.37 -40.52 -3.06
C ALA A 574 -3.74 -39.24 -3.58
N GLY A 575 -3.44 -38.32 -2.68
CA GLY A 575 -2.88 -37.01 -3.02
C GLY A 575 -3.17 -35.97 -1.96
N GLY A 576 -2.69 -34.74 -2.19
CA GLY A 576 -3.06 -33.58 -1.39
C GLY A 576 -4.52 -33.19 -1.64
N LEU A 577 -5.18 -32.69 -0.60
CA LEU A 577 -6.57 -32.26 -0.64
C LEU A 577 -6.75 -30.83 -0.16
N ILE A 578 -6.06 -30.45 0.92
CA ILE A 578 -5.97 -29.05 1.39
C ILE A 578 -4.51 -28.71 1.60
N ARG A 579 -4.04 -27.56 1.11
CA ARG A 579 -2.66 -27.13 1.29
C ARG A 579 -2.54 -25.63 1.53
N MET A 580 -1.81 -25.26 2.57
CA MET A 580 -1.34 -23.91 2.82
C MET A 580 0.12 -24.00 3.25
N ASN A 581 1.03 -23.61 2.35
CA ASN A 581 2.46 -23.90 2.50
C ASN A 581 3.00 -23.32 3.82
N GLY A 582 3.77 -24.14 4.54
CA GLY A 582 4.32 -23.78 5.84
C GLY A 582 3.32 -23.73 7.00
N THR A 583 2.00 -23.88 6.75
CA THR A 583 0.95 -23.76 7.77
C THR A 583 0.19 -25.06 7.98
N MET A 584 -0.52 -25.56 6.97
CA MET A 584 -1.32 -26.77 7.11
C MET A 584 -1.41 -27.60 5.83
N ASP A 585 -1.49 -28.91 5.99
CA ASP A 585 -1.68 -29.84 4.87
C ASP A 585 -2.65 -30.96 5.26
N LEU A 586 -3.55 -31.32 4.35
CA LEU A 586 -4.39 -32.52 4.42
C LEU A 586 -4.13 -33.40 3.19
N PHE A 587 -3.79 -34.67 3.42
CA PHE A 587 -3.61 -35.66 2.36
C PHE A 587 -4.56 -36.85 2.53
N VAL A 588 -5.03 -37.39 1.40
CA VAL A 588 -5.66 -38.72 1.31
C VAL A 588 -4.59 -39.73 0.91
N ARG A 589 -4.51 -40.85 1.63
CA ARG A 589 -3.59 -41.96 1.32
C ARG A 589 -4.29 -43.05 0.53
N ALA A 590 -3.51 -43.87 -0.18
CA ALA A 590 -4.03 -44.94 -1.03
C ALA A 590 -4.81 -46.04 -0.28
N ASP A 591 -4.69 -46.12 1.05
CA ASP A 591 -5.49 -47.00 1.91
C ASP A 591 -6.76 -46.32 2.47
N GLY A 592 -7.10 -45.13 1.97
CA GLY A 592 -8.23 -44.32 2.40
C GLY A 592 -8.03 -43.62 3.74
N SER A 593 -6.84 -43.66 4.36
CA SER A 593 -6.57 -42.89 5.58
C SER A 593 -6.26 -41.42 5.26
N LEU A 594 -6.64 -40.52 6.18
CA LEU A 594 -6.31 -39.10 6.12
C LEU A 594 -4.99 -38.80 6.83
N ASN A 595 -4.28 -37.77 6.40
CA ASN A 595 -3.08 -37.26 7.07
C ASN A 595 -3.14 -35.74 7.14
N TYR A 596 -3.43 -35.21 8.33
CA TYR A 596 -3.47 -33.77 8.58
C TYR A 596 -2.22 -33.31 9.31
N LYS A 597 -1.63 -32.20 8.89
CA LYS A 597 -0.48 -31.54 9.51
C LYS A 597 -0.81 -30.08 9.77
N LEU A 598 -0.39 -29.59 10.93
CA LEU A 598 -0.48 -28.18 11.33
C LEU A 598 0.87 -27.71 11.85
N THR A 599 1.30 -26.52 11.43
CA THR A 599 2.50 -25.83 11.91
C THR A 599 2.07 -24.54 12.59
N THR A 600 2.66 -24.29 13.75
CA THR A 600 2.45 -23.09 14.60
C THR A 600 3.81 -22.56 15.05
N ASP A 601 3.81 -21.40 15.69
CA ASP A 601 4.97 -20.85 16.41
C ASP A 601 5.51 -21.79 17.51
N GLN A 602 4.70 -22.71 18.04
CA GLN A 602 5.10 -23.69 19.06
C GLN A 602 5.47 -25.07 18.49
N GLY A 603 5.41 -25.25 17.16
CA GLY A 603 5.90 -26.46 16.50
C GLY A 603 4.94 -27.08 15.48
N LYS A 604 5.20 -28.34 15.13
CA LYS A 604 4.47 -29.11 14.09
C LYS A 604 3.69 -30.26 14.72
N PHE A 605 2.42 -30.35 14.40
CA PHE A 605 1.48 -31.36 14.89
C PHE A 605 0.90 -32.14 13.71
N GLN A 606 0.59 -33.42 13.95
CA GLN A 606 0.11 -34.30 12.88
C GLN A 606 -0.91 -35.30 13.42
N ILE A 607 -1.98 -35.52 12.65
CA ILE A 607 -2.97 -36.58 12.87
C ILE A 607 -2.89 -37.58 11.71
N THR A 608 -2.91 -38.87 12.02
CA THR A 608 -2.94 -39.96 11.02
C THR A 608 -3.83 -41.08 11.54
N PRO A 609 -5.15 -41.04 11.25
CA PRO A 609 -6.09 -42.10 11.62
C PRO A 609 -5.72 -43.45 10.97
N GLY A 610 -6.41 -44.52 11.38
CA GLY A 610 -6.25 -45.85 10.79
C GLY A 610 -6.75 -45.92 9.33
N ALA A 611 -6.31 -46.97 8.61
CA ALA A 611 -6.75 -47.24 7.24
C ALA A 611 -8.29 -47.34 7.11
N GLY A 612 -8.83 -46.93 5.96
CA GLY A 612 -10.27 -46.99 5.66
C GLY A 612 -11.12 -45.87 6.28
N THR A 613 -10.54 -44.70 6.53
CA THR A 613 -11.29 -43.51 6.98
C THR A 613 -12.25 -43.03 5.87
N LEU A 614 -11.78 -43.03 4.62
CA LEU A 614 -12.58 -42.91 3.40
C LEU A 614 -12.51 -44.26 2.67
N SER A 615 -13.53 -45.10 2.84
CA SER A 615 -13.49 -46.51 2.37
C SER A 615 -14.38 -46.80 1.16
N ASP A 616 -15.16 -45.82 0.72
CA ASP A 616 -16.07 -45.90 -0.41
C ASP A 616 -16.08 -44.57 -1.18
N THR A 617 -17.06 -44.41 -2.07
CA THR A 617 -17.27 -43.18 -2.89
C THR A 617 -18.58 -42.48 -2.52
N ALA A 618 -19.04 -42.64 -1.27
CA ALA A 618 -20.11 -41.82 -0.72
C ALA A 618 -19.60 -40.41 -0.39
N TRP A 619 -20.54 -39.50 -0.12
CA TRP A 619 -20.22 -38.21 0.48
C TRP A 619 -19.84 -38.42 1.94
N HIS A 620 -18.75 -37.78 2.36
CA HIS A 620 -18.29 -37.73 3.74
C HIS A 620 -18.15 -36.29 4.19
N ASP A 621 -18.52 -36.02 5.43
CA ASP A 621 -18.33 -34.74 6.11
C ASP A 621 -16.97 -34.78 6.82
N ILE A 622 -16.02 -33.92 6.45
CA ILE A 622 -14.66 -33.90 6.99
C ILE A 622 -14.42 -32.59 7.73
N ASP A 623 -14.19 -32.67 9.04
CA ASP A 623 -13.90 -31.51 9.88
C ASP A 623 -12.52 -31.60 10.54
N ILE A 624 -11.83 -30.48 10.60
CA ILE A 624 -10.66 -30.24 11.43
C ILE A 624 -11.02 -29.18 12.46
N SER A 625 -10.68 -29.43 13.72
CA SER A 625 -10.84 -28.45 14.80
C SER A 625 -9.53 -28.30 15.57
N TYR A 626 -9.09 -27.06 15.72
CA TYR A 626 -7.91 -26.65 16.45
C TYR A 626 -8.24 -25.60 17.51
N ASP A 627 -7.73 -25.77 18.72
CA ASP A 627 -7.83 -24.78 19.80
C ASP A 627 -6.55 -24.84 20.66
N SER A 628 -5.73 -23.79 20.54
CA SER A 628 -4.48 -23.63 21.31
C SER A 628 -4.72 -23.56 22.82
N ALA A 629 -5.78 -22.87 23.25
CA ALA A 629 -6.10 -22.69 24.66
C ALA A 629 -6.57 -24.00 25.31
N ALA A 630 -7.33 -24.81 24.58
CA ALA A 630 -7.68 -26.17 24.98
C ALA A 630 -6.51 -27.17 24.81
N GLY A 631 -5.47 -26.79 24.06
CA GLY A 631 -4.30 -27.60 23.79
C GLY A 631 -4.60 -28.78 22.86
N LYS A 632 -5.53 -28.62 21.91
CA LYS A 632 -6.13 -29.74 21.18
C LYS A 632 -6.25 -29.52 19.67
N LEU A 633 -5.97 -30.59 18.91
CA LEU A 633 -6.24 -30.71 17.47
C LEU A 633 -7.00 -32.02 17.21
N GLU A 634 -8.10 -31.95 16.47
CA GLU A 634 -8.94 -33.11 16.10
C GLU A 634 -9.28 -33.13 14.62
N LEU A 635 -9.43 -34.35 14.10
CA LEU A 635 -9.95 -34.65 12.77
C LEU A 635 -11.18 -35.54 12.94
N LEU A 636 -12.30 -35.10 12.38
CA LEU A 636 -13.57 -35.79 12.38
C LEU A 636 -13.94 -36.19 10.95
N VAL A 637 -14.58 -37.35 10.82
CA VAL A 637 -15.24 -37.79 9.60
C VAL A 637 -16.63 -38.27 9.96
N ASP A 638 -17.65 -37.80 9.26
CA ASP A 638 -19.06 -38.08 9.51
C ASP A 638 -19.43 -37.85 10.98
N ASN A 639 -19.06 -36.67 11.51
CA ASN A 639 -19.26 -36.25 12.90
C ASN A 639 -18.61 -37.16 13.96
N THR A 640 -17.68 -38.04 13.57
CA THR A 640 -16.96 -38.94 14.47
C THR A 640 -15.48 -38.57 14.51
N VAL A 641 -14.91 -38.35 15.71
CA VAL A 641 -13.47 -38.11 15.86
C VAL A 641 -12.69 -39.36 15.44
N VAL A 642 -11.97 -39.26 14.32
CA VAL A 642 -11.13 -40.34 13.76
C VAL A 642 -9.67 -40.22 14.20
N GLY A 643 -9.25 -39.03 14.67
CA GLY A 643 -7.94 -38.83 15.28
C GLY A 643 -7.86 -37.53 16.09
N SER A 644 -6.97 -37.53 17.09
CA SER A 644 -6.69 -36.35 17.92
C SER A 644 -5.25 -36.34 18.39
N THR A 645 -4.72 -35.14 18.66
CA THR A 645 -3.42 -34.92 19.29
C THR A 645 -3.45 -33.66 20.13
N SER A 646 -2.49 -33.52 21.06
CA SER A 646 -2.24 -32.22 21.70
C SER A 646 -1.50 -31.30 20.73
N ALA A 647 -1.93 -30.05 20.66
CA ALA A 647 -1.37 -28.99 19.82
C ALA A 647 -1.58 -27.63 20.49
N SER A 648 -0.70 -26.67 20.24
CA SER A 648 -0.74 -25.31 20.83
C SER A 648 0.03 -24.35 19.95
N GLY A 649 -0.19 -23.04 20.13
CA GLY A 649 0.47 -21.98 19.37
C GLY A 649 -0.46 -21.25 18.39
N SER A 650 0.06 -20.20 17.77
CA SER A 650 -0.61 -19.46 16.69
C SER A 650 -0.05 -19.89 15.33
N THR A 651 -0.88 -19.88 14.30
CA THR A 651 -0.40 -20.01 12.91
C THR A 651 0.41 -18.78 12.50
N ALA A 652 1.16 -18.86 11.40
CA ALA A 652 1.98 -17.73 10.95
C ALA A 652 1.13 -16.52 10.56
N GLY A 653 1.64 -15.30 10.81
CA GLY A 653 0.89 -14.06 10.60
C GLY A 653 0.77 -13.57 9.16
N THR A 654 1.66 -14.00 8.27
CA THR A 654 1.49 -13.88 6.82
C THR A 654 2.25 -15.00 6.11
N SER A 655 1.83 -15.34 4.88
CA SER A 655 2.52 -16.30 4.02
C SER A 655 2.48 -15.83 2.58
N SER A 656 3.53 -16.16 1.80
CA SER A 656 3.51 -15.99 0.34
C SER A 656 2.52 -16.94 -0.37
N THR A 657 1.90 -17.86 0.38
CA THR A 657 0.93 -18.82 -0.17
C THR A 657 -0.44 -18.72 0.51
N GLY A 658 -1.50 -18.71 -0.30
CA GLY A 658 -2.88 -18.83 0.17
C GLY A 658 -3.28 -20.27 0.52
N LEU A 659 -4.54 -20.44 0.91
CA LEU A 659 -5.13 -21.75 1.19
C LEU A 659 -5.63 -22.39 -0.11
N ASN A 660 -5.17 -23.60 -0.41
CA ASN A 660 -5.55 -24.34 -1.61
C ASN A 660 -6.47 -25.51 -1.25
N ILE A 661 -7.51 -25.70 -2.04
CA ILE A 661 -8.31 -26.92 -2.13
C ILE A 661 -7.88 -27.64 -3.40
N GLY A 662 -7.23 -28.79 -3.23
CA GLY A 662 -6.31 -29.40 -4.19
C GLY A 662 -4.84 -29.15 -3.84
N ASP A 663 -3.95 -29.80 -4.58
CA ASP A 663 -2.50 -29.72 -4.43
C ASP A 663 -1.85 -29.08 -5.67
N PRO A 664 -1.34 -27.84 -5.56
CA PRO A 664 -0.70 -27.18 -6.69
C PRO A 664 0.73 -27.69 -6.97
N TRP A 665 1.31 -28.51 -6.08
CA TRP A 665 2.71 -28.95 -6.18
C TRP A 665 2.87 -30.46 -6.39
N SER A 666 1.80 -31.23 -6.24
CA SER A 666 1.82 -32.68 -6.34
C SER A 666 0.48 -33.25 -6.82
N ALA A 667 0.35 -34.57 -6.80
CA ALA A 667 -0.90 -35.21 -7.14
C ALA A 667 -2.01 -34.79 -6.15
N THR A 668 -3.15 -34.37 -6.69
CA THR A 668 -4.37 -34.10 -5.93
C THR A 668 -5.20 -35.38 -5.78
N ALA A 669 -5.80 -35.57 -4.61
CA ALA A 669 -6.78 -36.63 -4.40
C ALA A 669 -8.08 -36.29 -5.18
N LYS A 670 -8.46 -37.16 -6.12
CA LYS A 670 -9.58 -36.85 -7.03
C LYS A 670 -10.93 -37.07 -6.39
N GLY A 671 -11.81 -36.09 -6.54
CA GLY A 671 -13.14 -36.12 -5.94
C GLY A 671 -13.83 -34.77 -5.96
N VAL A 672 -15.10 -34.75 -5.58
CA VAL A 672 -15.90 -33.52 -5.53
C VAL A 672 -15.90 -32.98 -4.11
N VAL A 673 -15.54 -31.70 -3.96
CA VAL A 673 -15.65 -30.93 -2.71
C VAL A 673 -16.92 -30.07 -2.77
N ASP A 674 -17.59 -29.94 -1.64
CA ASP A 674 -18.77 -29.09 -1.47
C ASP A 674 -18.82 -28.49 -0.05
N ASN A 675 -19.56 -27.41 0.17
CA ASN A 675 -19.79 -26.76 1.47
C ASN A 675 -18.51 -26.50 2.29
N PHE A 676 -17.45 -25.96 1.67
CA PHE A 676 -16.20 -25.68 2.37
C PHE A 676 -16.35 -24.45 3.27
N VAL A 677 -16.15 -24.62 4.58
CA VAL A 677 -16.28 -23.54 5.56
C VAL A 677 -15.07 -23.55 6.50
N MET A 678 -14.51 -22.37 6.74
CA MET A 678 -13.50 -22.15 7.77
C MET A 678 -13.95 -21.02 8.69
N THR A 679 -13.82 -21.21 10.00
CA THR A 679 -14.16 -20.21 11.03
C THR A 679 -13.10 -20.19 12.13
N THR A 680 -13.02 -19.12 12.92
CA THR A 680 -12.15 -19.09 14.11
C THR A 680 -12.70 -19.92 15.27
N GLN A 681 -13.96 -20.34 15.21
CA GLN A 681 -14.61 -21.11 16.28
C GLN A 681 -14.34 -22.60 16.12
N PRO A 682 -13.70 -23.27 17.10
CA PRO A 682 -13.49 -24.72 17.03
C PRO A 682 -14.80 -25.51 17.15
N ILE A 683 -14.95 -26.56 16.35
CA ILE A 683 -16.08 -27.50 16.40
C ILE A 683 -15.88 -28.47 17.58
N GLY A 684 -16.89 -28.62 18.46
CA GLY A 684 -16.89 -29.67 19.50
C GLY A 684 -17.13 -29.25 20.94
N GLY A 685 -17.52 -28.00 21.22
CA GLY A 685 -18.02 -27.62 22.55
C GLY A 685 -17.00 -27.76 23.68
N TRP A 686 -15.81 -27.19 23.50
CA TRP A 686 -14.82 -27.04 24.58
C TRP A 686 -15.37 -26.06 25.62
N SER A 687 -15.88 -26.57 26.74
CA SER A 687 -16.33 -25.69 27.82
C SER A 687 -15.13 -24.98 28.45
N SER A 688 -14.89 -23.73 28.08
CA SER A 688 -14.22 -22.79 28.96
C SER A 688 -15.29 -22.20 29.89
N THR A 689 -15.05 -22.30 31.20
CA THR A 689 -15.89 -21.70 32.23
C THR A 689 -15.84 -20.17 32.10
N GLY A 690 -16.84 -19.59 31.44
CA GLY A 690 -17.18 -18.17 31.44
C GLY A 690 -18.67 -18.06 31.16
N GLY A 691 -19.46 -17.54 32.11
CA GLY A 691 -20.90 -17.78 32.15
C GLY A 691 -21.67 -17.28 30.92
N SER A 692 -22.06 -18.20 30.05
CA SER A 692 -23.14 -18.00 29.10
C SER A 692 -24.48 -18.12 29.84
N VAL A 693 -25.32 -17.11 29.71
CA VAL A 693 -26.74 -17.25 30.07
C VAL A 693 -27.34 -18.25 29.08
N PRO A 694 -27.96 -19.35 29.52
CA PRO A 694 -28.50 -20.33 28.59
C PRO A 694 -29.70 -19.73 27.85
N VAL A 695 -29.56 -19.53 26.54
CA VAL A 695 -30.69 -19.26 25.66
C VAL A 695 -31.46 -20.57 25.48
N ALA A 696 -32.71 -20.58 25.94
CA ALA A 696 -33.64 -21.65 25.63
C ALA A 696 -33.87 -21.70 24.10
N PRO A 697 -33.97 -22.88 23.47
CA PRO A 697 -34.18 -22.99 22.04
C PRO A 697 -35.47 -22.25 21.64
N ALA A 698 -35.38 -21.45 20.58
CA ALA A 698 -36.52 -20.73 20.02
C ALA A 698 -37.65 -21.72 19.67
N PRO A 699 -38.90 -21.48 20.10
CA PRO A 699 -40.04 -22.28 19.66
C PRO A 699 -40.23 -22.12 18.15
N ALA A 700 -40.56 -23.23 17.48
CA ALA A 700 -40.82 -23.26 16.04
C ALA A 700 -41.79 -22.14 15.61
N PRO A 701 -41.60 -21.51 14.43
CA PRO A 701 -42.49 -20.47 13.93
C PRO A 701 -43.94 -20.95 13.93
N ALA A 702 -44.82 -20.20 14.60
CA ALA A 702 -46.25 -20.43 14.50
C ALA A 702 -46.71 -20.22 13.04
N PRO A 703 -47.50 -21.12 12.45
CA PRO A 703 -47.99 -20.94 11.10
C PRO A 703 -48.82 -19.65 10.99
N ALA A 704 -48.68 -18.95 9.86
CA ALA A 704 -49.37 -17.71 9.56
C ALA A 704 -50.89 -17.80 9.86
N PRO A 705 -51.51 -16.78 10.49
CA PRO A 705 -52.94 -16.81 10.79
C PRO A 705 -53.74 -16.78 9.49
N THR A 706 -54.49 -17.86 9.26
CA THR A 706 -55.46 -17.97 8.18
C THR A 706 -56.60 -16.96 8.39
N PRO A 707 -57.11 -16.26 7.35
CA PRO A 707 -58.24 -15.35 7.49
C PRO A 707 -59.46 -16.03 8.12
N ALA A 708 -60.13 -15.32 9.04
CA ALA A 708 -61.28 -15.80 9.78
C ALA A 708 -62.40 -16.34 8.84
N PRO A 709 -62.80 -17.62 8.97
CA PRO A 709 -63.94 -18.16 8.23
C PRO A 709 -65.27 -17.66 8.78
N ALA A 710 -66.21 -17.39 7.87
CA ALA A 710 -67.62 -17.16 8.19
C ALA A 710 -68.26 -18.39 8.89
N PRO A 711 -69.28 -18.19 9.75
CA PRO A 711 -69.74 -19.19 10.72
C PRO A 711 -70.45 -20.39 10.08
N ALA A 712 -70.27 -21.55 10.72
CA ALA A 712 -70.72 -22.86 10.27
C ALA A 712 -72.25 -23.08 10.28
N PRO A 713 -72.74 -23.90 9.35
CA PRO A 713 -73.89 -24.77 9.63
C PRO A 713 -73.64 -26.26 9.29
N ALA A 714 -73.87 -27.11 10.30
CA ALA A 714 -74.40 -28.49 10.39
C ALA A 714 -74.06 -29.63 9.38
N PRO A 715 -74.10 -30.93 9.82
CA PRO A 715 -73.15 -31.96 9.38
C PRO A 715 -73.71 -33.19 8.60
N ALA A 716 -72.75 -34.05 8.19
CA ALA A 716 -72.78 -35.51 7.85
C ALA A 716 -73.09 -35.92 6.40
N PRO A 717 -72.70 -37.13 5.89
CA PRO A 717 -71.77 -38.18 6.36
C PRO A 717 -70.74 -38.71 5.29
N ALA A 718 -69.90 -39.68 5.70
CA ALA A 718 -68.87 -40.50 4.99
C ALA A 718 -69.33 -41.18 3.65
N PRO A 719 -68.49 -41.81 2.76
CA PRO A 719 -67.25 -42.59 3.01
C PRO A 719 -66.14 -42.57 1.89
N ALA A 720 -65.13 -43.45 2.07
CA ALA A 720 -63.92 -43.75 1.27
C ALA A 720 -64.17 -44.42 -0.11
N PRO A 721 -63.19 -45.11 -0.75
CA PRO A 721 -61.92 -44.74 -1.42
C PRO A 721 -61.95 -45.08 -2.94
N THR A 722 -60.93 -44.74 -3.76
CA THR A 722 -60.49 -45.51 -4.98
C THR A 722 -59.38 -44.82 -5.81
N THR A 723 -58.27 -45.54 -6.06
CA THR A 723 -57.39 -45.54 -7.28
C THR A 723 -58.15 -46.03 -8.54
N PRO A 724 -57.61 -46.14 -9.79
CA PRO A 724 -56.37 -45.67 -10.48
C PRO A 724 -56.64 -45.13 -11.94
N THR A 725 -55.59 -45.11 -12.80
CA THR A 725 -55.56 -45.15 -14.31
C THR A 725 -55.90 -43.85 -15.07
N ASP A 726 -55.37 -43.52 -16.25
CA ASP A 726 -54.28 -43.95 -17.18
C ASP A 726 -54.46 -43.08 -18.46
N THR A 727 -53.41 -42.94 -19.30
CA THR A 727 -53.40 -42.52 -20.73
C THR A 727 -53.82 -41.06 -21.05
N SER A 728 -53.36 -40.34 -22.07
CA SER A 728 -52.62 -40.55 -23.34
C SER A 728 -52.46 -39.13 -23.94
N ASP A 729 -51.28 -38.68 -24.40
CA ASP A 729 -50.77 -38.77 -25.79
C ASP A 729 -51.07 -37.53 -26.67
N THR A 730 -50.18 -37.34 -27.65
CA THR A 730 -50.26 -36.58 -28.92
C THR A 730 -49.68 -35.16 -29.03
N ASP A 731 -48.51 -35.14 -29.69
CA ASP A 731 -48.19 -34.47 -30.97
C ASP A 731 -47.70 -33.00 -31.06
N THR A 732 -46.44 -32.92 -31.53
CA THR A 732 -45.74 -32.01 -32.49
C THR A 732 -46.62 -31.16 -33.45
N PRO A 733 -46.13 -30.07 -34.13
CA PRO A 733 -44.81 -29.90 -34.79
C PRO A 733 -44.22 -28.43 -34.79
N THR A 734 -42.96 -28.10 -35.13
CA THR A 734 -42.43 -27.76 -36.48
C THR A 734 -41.12 -26.95 -36.33
N SER A 735 -40.17 -27.12 -37.26
CA SER A 735 -38.95 -26.30 -37.49
C SER A 735 -39.23 -25.21 -38.56
N PRO A 736 -38.43 -24.12 -38.71
CA PRO A 736 -37.22 -24.15 -39.56
C PRO A 736 -36.02 -23.28 -39.09
N ALA A 737 -34.82 -23.64 -39.52
CA ALA A 737 -33.60 -22.80 -39.52
C ALA A 737 -33.63 -21.73 -40.65
N PRO A 738 -32.81 -20.66 -40.56
CA PRO A 738 -31.55 -20.62 -41.34
C PRO A 738 -30.34 -19.94 -40.63
N ALA A 739 -29.15 -20.16 -41.22
CA ALA A 739 -27.79 -19.76 -40.81
C ALA A 739 -27.36 -18.36 -41.39
N PRO A 740 -26.05 -18.05 -41.56
CA PRO A 740 -25.04 -17.57 -40.60
C PRO A 740 -24.42 -16.20 -41.01
N THR A 741 -23.72 -15.49 -40.12
CA THR A 741 -22.65 -14.53 -40.49
C THR A 741 -21.65 -14.32 -39.35
N THR A 742 -20.38 -14.62 -39.61
CA THR A 742 -19.20 -14.12 -38.90
C THR A 742 -18.97 -12.63 -39.19
N PRO A 743 -18.32 -11.88 -38.28
CA PRO A 743 -16.95 -11.44 -38.56
C PRO A 743 -15.98 -11.61 -37.38
N THR A 744 -14.71 -11.40 -37.70
CA THR A 744 -13.44 -11.82 -37.08
C THR A 744 -12.78 -10.79 -36.14
N SER A 745 -11.76 -11.29 -35.42
CA SER A 745 -10.60 -10.64 -34.75
C SER A 745 -10.72 -10.31 -33.25
N PRO A 746 -9.59 -10.27 -32.50
CA PRO A 746 -8.32 -11.01 -32.59
C PRO A 746 -7.99 -11.78 -31.28
N THR A 747 -7.03 -12.69 -31.37
CA THR A 747 -6.39 -13.39 -30.25
C THR A 747 -5.33 -12.52 -29.57
N THR A 748 -5.31 -12.48 -28.24
CA THR A 748 -4.14 -12.07 -27.44
C THR A 748 -3.69 -13.24 -26.57
N THR A 749 -2.40 -13.56 -26.63
CA THR A 749 -1.70 -14.57 -25.84
C THR A 749 -1.03 -13.89 -24.64
N PHE A 750 -1.11 -14.48 -23.45
CA PHE A 750 -0.55 -13.96 -22.20
C PHE A 750 0.81 -14.63 -21.91
N ASP A 751 1.84 -13.83 -21.65
CA ASP A 751 3.17 -14.18 -21.12
C ASP A 751 3.14 -14.02 -19.57
N PRO A 752 3.63 -15.00 -18.78
CA PRO A 752 3.60 -14.96 -17.32
C PRO A 752 4.84 -14.35 -16.62
N THR A 753 5.88 -13.89 -17.34
CA THR A 753 7.10 -13.32 -16.72
C THR A 753 7.12 -11.80 -16.67
N VAL A 754 6.28 -11.16 -17.48
CA VAL A 754 6.14 -9.71 -17.47
C VAL A 754 4.87 -9.32 -16.73
N ASN A 755 5.03 -8.62 -15.60
CA ASN A 755 3.88 -8.19 -14.81
C ASN A 755 3.05 -7.08 -15.50
N ALA A 756 3.65 -6.34 -16.44
CA ALA A 756 2.97 -5.43 -17.35
C ALA A 756 3.80 -5.15 -18.63
N ILE A 757 3.24 -5.40 -19.82
CA ILE A 757 3.79 -5.01 -21.13
C ILE A 757 2.88 -3.93 -21.72
N LEU A 758 3.46 -2.85 -22.27
CA LEU A 758 2.73 -1.88 -23.10
C LEU A 758 2.81 -2.24 -24.59
N GLN A 759 2.17 -3.34 -24.98
CA GLN A 759 2.01 -3.68 -26.40
C GLN A 759 0.53 -3.63 -26.78
N ASP A 760 0.17 -2.76 -27.73
CA ASP A 760 -1.05 -2.95 -28.50
C ASP A 760 -0.87 -4.27 -29.26
N SER A 761 -1.66 -5.26 -28.89
CA SER A 761 -1.57 -6.68 -29.27
C SER A 761 -1.67 -7.01 -30.77
N THR A 762 -1.44 -6.05 -31.67
CA THR A 762 -1.46 -6.23 -33.11
C THR A 762 -0.29 -5.58 -33.89
N ALA A 763 0.71 -4.99 -33.24
CA ALA A 763 1.89 -4.45 -33.93
C ALA A 763 3.20 -4.78 -33.19
N SER A 764 4.17 -5.37 -33.90
CA SER A 764 5.58 -5.28 -33.55
C SER A 764 6.04 -3.85 -33.85
N ASP A 765 6.65 -3.19 -32.87
CA ASP A 765 7.17 -1.81 -32.88
C ASP A 765 6.07 -0.73 -32.80
N VAL A 766 5.70 -0.35 -31.57
CA VAL A 766 4.87 0.84 -31.31
C VAL A 766 5.74 1.87 -30.61
N GLU A 767 6.25 2.81 -31.40
CA GLU A 767 6.92 4.04 -30.96
C GLU A 767 5.89 4.97 -30.29
N TYR A 768 6.12 5.35 -29.03
CA TYR A 768 5.23 6.28 -28.31
C TYR A 768 5.83 7.69 -28.27
N ASP A 769 5.22 8.63 -29.00
CA ASP A 769 5.53 10.07 -28.92
C ASP A 769 5.16 10.61 -27.53
N LEU A 770 6.16 11.04 -26.75
CA LEU A 770 5.99 11.81 -25.53
C LEU A 770 6.08 13.30 -25.86
N ASP A 771 4.98 14.02 -25.62
CA ASP A 771 5.00 15.48 -25.58
C ASP A 771 4.08 16.00 -24.46
N SER A 772 4.04 17.31 -24.25
CA SER A 772 3.14 17.93 -23.26
C SER A 772 1.63 17.71 -23.51
N SER A 773 1.24 17.07 -24.62
CA SER A 773 -0.11 16.78 -25.10
C SER A 773 -0.45 15.28 -25.17
N ASN A 774 0.54 14.39 -25.24
CA ASN A 774 0.40 12.94 -25.36
C ASN A 774 1.13 12.22 -24.22
N GLN A 775 0.37 11.62 -23.31
CA GLN A 775 0.90 10.87 -22.15
C GLN A 775 0.26 9.50 -22.09
N TYR A 776 1.05 8.45 -21.85
CA TYR A 776 0.55 7.10 -21.69
C TYR A 776 0.35 6.77 -20.20
N LYS A 777 -0.87 6.37 -19.83
CA LYS A 777 -1.24 6.02 -18.45
C LYS A 777 -1.44 4.51 -18.35
N LEU A 778 -0.61 3.84 -17.55
CA LEU A 778 -0.91 2.48 -17.11
C LEU A 778 -2.12 2.52 -16.14
N SER A 779 -2.93 1.46 -16.16
CA SER A 779 -4.09 1.25 -15.27
C SER A 779 -3.75 1.50 -13.79
N ARG A 780 -4.74 1.76 -12.93
CA ARG A 780 -4.53 1.90 -11.47
C ARG A 780 -4.02 0.62 -10.79
N ASP A 781 -4.16 -0.53 -11.44
CA ASP A 781 -3.59 -1.82 -10.99
C ASP A 781 -2.09 -1.91 -11.26
N ASN A 782 -1.27 -1.17 -10.49
CA ASN A 782 0.19 -1.36 -10.44
C ASN A 782 0.62 -2.01 -9.11
N SER A 783 -0.16 -2.97 -8.63
CA SER A 783 0.13 -3.70 -7.39
C SER A 783 1.50 -4.39 -7.43
N PHE A 784 2.00 -4.71 -8.63
CA PHE A 784 3.33 -5.25 -8.85
C PHE A 784 4.46 -4.31 -8.41
N LEU A 785 4.21 -3.01 -8.24
CA LEU A 785 5.20 -2.01 -7.83
C LEU A 785 5.12 -1.63 -6.35
N TYR A 786 4.17 -2.18 -5.59
CA TYR A 786 3.96 -1.91 -4.16
C TYR A 786 4.52 -3.05 -3.30
N GLY A 787 5.05 -2.70 -2.13
CA GLY A 787 5.63 -3.66 -1.19
C GLY A 787 6.84 -4.42 -1.75
N GLN A 788 7.47 -3.91 -2.82
CA GLN A 788 8.58 -4.58 -3.49
C GLN A 788 9.88 -4.24 -2.79
N ASP A 789 10.62 -5.25 -2.35
CA ASP A 789 11.99 -5.08 -1.87
C ASP A 789 13.01 -5.10 -3.02
N ASN A 790 12.59 -5.36 -4.26
CA ASN A 790 13.43 -5.28 -5.45
C ASN A 790 12.60 -5.04 -6.73
N PHE A 791 13.16 -4.32 -7.71
CA PHE A 791 12.64 -4.25 -9.07
C PHE A 791 13.68 -3.76 -10.08
N ARG A 792 13.44 -4.05 -11.37
CA ARG A 792 14.15 -3.48 -12.51
C ARG A 792 13.15 -2.95 -13.53
N ILE A 793 13.38 -1.74 -14.02
CA ILE A 793 12.62 -1.12 -15.10
C ILE A 793 13.56 -0.89 -16.26
N GLU A 794 13.24 -1.45 -17.42
CA GLU A 794 14.00 -1.24 -18.66
C GLU A 794 13.13 -0.52 -19.68
N LEU A 795 13.78 0.34 -20.46
CA LEU A 795 13.16 1.09 -21.52
C LEU A 795 14.20 1.65 -22.48
N GLN A 796 13.80 1.81 -23.74
CA GLN A 796 14.55 2.61 -24.70
C GLN A 796 13.95 4.02 -24.78
N LEU A 797 14.80 5.05 -24.70
CA LEU A 797 14.39 6.45 -24.72
C LEU A 797 15.23 7.26 -25.69
N GLU A 798 14.56 7.94 -26.63
CA GLU A 798 15.18 8.88 -27.56
C GLU A 798 14.68 10.31 -27.30
N THR A 799 15.60 11.29 -27.24
CA THR A 799 15.24 12.72 -27.22
C THR A 799 15.37 13.33 -28.61
N LEU A 800 14.39 14.14 -29.03
CA LEU A 800 14.32 14.66 -30.41
C LEU A 800 15.23 15.89 -30.68
N GLN A 801 15.76 16.54 -29.63
CA GLN A 801 16.65 17.71 -29.75
C GLN A 801 17.73 17.74 -28.66
N ASP A 802 18.83 18.46 -28.93
CA ASP A 802 19.91 18.65 -27.96
C ASP A 802 19.44 19.43 -26.74
N GLY A 803 19.71 18.90 -25.55
CA GLY A 803 19.43 19.58 -24.28
C GLY A 803 17.95 19.57 -23.88
N GLU A 804 17.17 18.61 -24.37
CA GLU A 804 15.82 18.34 -23.91
C GLU A 804 15.79 17.99 -22.41
N THR A 805 14.75 18.46 -21.71
CA THR A 805 14.63 18.29 -20.25
C THR A 805 13.20 17.96 -19.89
N GLY A 806 13.01 17.03 -18.97
CA GLY A 806 11.66 16.65 -18.56
C GLY A 806 11.62 15.28 -17.90
N VAL A 807 10.45 14.94 -17.39
CA VAL A 807 10.20 13.66 -16.72
C VAL A 807 9.72 12.65 -17.76
N PHE A 808 10.34 11.48 -17.82
CA PHE A 808 9.96 10.41 -18.75
C PHE A 808 9.32 9.21 -18.06
N LEU A 809 9.50 9.05 -16.74
CA LEU A 809 8.83 8.02 -15.95
C LEU A 809 8.40 8.58 -14.59
N HIS A 810 7.14 8.37 -14.20
CA HIS A 810 6.64 8.93 -12.96
C HIS A 810 5.57 8.06 -12.30
N MET A 811 5.77 7.74 -11.02
CA MET A 811 4.77 7.15 -10.14
C MET A 811 4.65 8.02 -8.89
N HIS A 812 3.45 8.54 -8.68
CA HIS A 812 3.21 9.59 -7.71
C HIS A 812 3.55 9.18 -6.27
N ARG A 813 4.56 9.84 -5.67
CA ARG A 813 5.10 9.62 -4.31
C ARG A 813 5.82 8.28 -4.10
N SER A 814 6.24 7.64 -5.18
CA SER A 814 6.99 6.39 -5.11
C SER A 814 8.22 6.43 -6.00
N LEU A 815 8.11 6.79 -7.28
CA LEU A 815 9.23 6.70 -8.22
C LEU A 815 9.19 7.87 -9.23
N THR A 816 10.34 8.45 -9.59
CA THR A 816 10.43 9.44 -10.67
C THR A 816 11.78 9.34 -11.38
N ALA A 817 11.77 9.29 -12.71
CA ALA A 817 12.96 9.40 -13.56
C ALA A 817 12.83 10.58 -14.55
N LYS A 818 13.88 11.40 -14.64
CA LYS A 818 13.88 12.63 -15.46
C LYS A 818 15.24 12.96 -16.05
N VAL A 819 15.25 13.67 -17.17
CA VAL A 819 16.43 14.34 -17.73
C VAL A 819 16.48 15.78 -17.19
N ASP A 820 17.61 16.19 -16.60
CA ASP A 820 17.80 17.57 -16.12
C ASP A 820 18.40 18.52 -17.16
N SER A 821 18.51 19.81 -16.81
CA SER A 821 19.01 20.86 -17.70
C SER A 821 20.48 20.75 -18.12
N GLN A 822 21.19 19.74 -17.64
CA GLN A 822 22.54 19.41 -18.05
C GLN A 822 22.61 18.10 -18.84
N GLY A 823 21.48 17.45 -19.13
CA GLY A 823 21.40 16.19 -19.88
C GLY A 823 21.56 14.93 -19.03
N HIS A 824 21.60 15.03 -17.69
CA HIS A 824 21.76 13.85 -16.82
C HIS A 824 20.40 13.22 -16.47
N ILE A 825 20.40 11.89 -16.34
CA ILE A 825 19.25 11.14 -15.82
C ILE A 825 19.28 11.20 -14.29
N ASN A 826 18.18 11.60 -13.68
CA ASN A 826 17.96 11.52 -12.23
C ASN A 826 16.86 10.51 -11.95
N PHE A 827 17.17 9.50 -11.15
CA PHE A 827 16.24 8.49 -10.66
C PHE A 827 15.99 8.70 -9.16
N SER A 828 14.73 8.80 -8.76
CA SER A 828 14.28 8.99 -7.38
C SER A 828 13.29 7.91 -6.99
N LEU A 829 13.46 7.32 -5.80
CA LEU A 829 12.65 6.23 -5.28
C LEU A 829 12.35 6.44 -3.79
N THR A 830 11.10 6.25 -3.40
CA THR A 830 10.63 6.28 -2.00
C THR A 830 10.33 4.85 -1.53
N THR A 831 10.92 4.45 -0.41
CA THR A 831 10.75 3.13 0.21
C THR A 831 10.31 3.26 1.68
N SER A 832 10.08 2.14 2.36
CA SER A 832 9.89 2.06 3.82
C SER A 832 11.04 2.66 4.63
N ASP A 833 12.25 2.63 4.09
CA ASP A 833 13.48 3.03 4.79
C ASP A 833 13.93 4.45 4.42
N GLY A 834 13.26 5.10 3.46
CA GLY A 834 13.52 6.49 3.07
C GLY A 834 13.41 6.80 1.58
N ASP A 835 13.72 8.06 1.25
CA ASP A 835 13.83 8.55 -0.12
C ASP A 835 15.28 8.42 -0.60
N PHE A 836 15.46 7.74 -1.71
CA PHE A 836 16.74 7.52 -2.36
C PHE A 836 16.76 8.20 -3.73
N GLN A 837 17.90 8.80 -4.07
CA GLN A 837 18.11 9.40 -5.39
C GLN A 837 19.49 9.06 -5.91
N VAL A 838 19.57 8.85 -7.21
CA VAL A 838 20.81 8.63 -7.94
C VAL A 838 20.77 9.41 -9.25
N ARG A 839 21.90 9.99 -9.65
CA ARG A 839 22.05 10.83 -10.86
C ARG A 839 23.19 10.30 -11.70
N SER A 840 22.98 10.08 -12.99
CA SER A 840 23.98 9.56 -13.93
C SER A 840 25.28 10.38 -13.88
N SER A 841 26.44 9.72 -13.94
CA SER A 841 27.74 10.41 -13.94
C SER A 841 27.97 11.24 -15.19
N GLU A 842 27.49 10.76 -16.35
CA GLU A 842 27.60 11.46 -17.64
C GLU A 842 26.28 12.14 -18.03
N PRO A 843 26.35 13.25 -18.79
CA PRO A 843 25.18 13.94 -19.32
C PRO A 843 24.67 13.22 -20.58
N VAL A 844 24.01 12.07 -20.36
CA VAL A 844 23.49 11.14 -21.37
C VAL A 844 22.82 11.86 -22.55
N TYR A 845 21.91 12.80 -22.27
CA TYR A 845 21.14 13.55 -23.27
C TYR A 845 21.64 15.00 -23.45
N ALA A 846 22.95 15.24 -23.35
CA ALA A 846 23.52 16.53 -23.78
C ALA A 846 23.37 16.77 -25.29
N ALA A 847 23.26 15.70 -26.08
CA ALA A 847 22.92 15.69 -27.49
C ALA A 847 21.71 14.74 -27.71
N ALA A 848 20.91 15.01 -28.75
CA ALA A 848 19.83 14.12 -29.14
C ALA A 848 20.36 12.73 -29.53
N GLY A 849 19.66 11.68 -29.10
CA GLY A 849 20.02 10.29 -29.36
C GLY A 849 19.14 9.32 -28.57
N GLU A 850 19.18 8.08 -29.01
CA GLU A 850 18.51 6.92 -28.42
C GLU A 850 19.45 6.21 -27.44
N HIS A 851 18.92 5.81 -26.29
CA HIS A 851 19.66 5.09 -25.25
C HIS A 851 18.79 4.05 -24.55
N ASP A 852 19.41 2.94 -24.17
CA ASP A 852 18.77 1.91 -23.35
C ASP A 852 18.98 2.23 -21.86
N ILE A 853 17.88 2.46 -21.14
CA ILE A 853 17.89 2.86 -19.74
C ILE A 853 17.37 1.72 -18.87
N ALA A 854 18.16 1.36 -17.85
CA ALA A 854 17.66 0.53 -16.76
C ALA A 854 17.68 1.28 -15.41
N LEU A 855 16.56 1.21 -14.70
CA LEU A 855 16.38 1.75 -13.35
C LEU A 855 16.20 0.58 -12.39
N VAL A 856 17.13 0.42 -11.47
CA VAL A 856 17.23 -0.81 -10.66
C VAL A 856 17.18 -0.46 -9.18
N PHE A 857 16.47 -1.27 -8.41
CA PHE A 857 16.41 -1.21 -6.96
C PHE A 857 16.42 -2.62 -6.35
N ASP A 858 17.24 -2.81 -5.33
CA ASP A 858 17.21 -3.98 -4.43
C ASP A 858 17.50 -3.52 -3.00
N GLY A 859 16.46 -3.50 -2.18
CA GLY A 859 16.50 -3.08 -0.79
C GLY A 859 17.19 -4.06 0.15
N GLN A 860 17.33 -5.34 -0.22
CA GLN A 860 18.07 -6.33 0.57
C GLN A 860 19.57 -6.24 0.33
N LEU A 861 19.98 -5.99 -0.92
CA LEU A 861 21.36 -5.72 -1.31
C LEU A 861 21.78 -4.27 -0.99
N GLY A 862 20.80 -3.41 -0.72
CA GLY A 862 21.06 -2.01 -0.38
C GLY A 862 21.48 -1.21 -1.60
N VAL A 863 20.88 -1.44 -2.77
CA VAL A 863 21.31 -0.83 -4.04
C VAL A 863 20.16 -0.16 -4.78
N MET A 864 20.43 1.04 -5.29
CA MET A 864 19.65 1.72 -6.32
C MET A 864 20.60 2.27 -7.39
N GLN A 865 20.35 2.00 -8.67
CA GLN A 865 21.26 2.39 -9.76
C GLN A 865 20.55 2.83 -11.04
N ILE A 866 21.28 3.58 -11.86
CA ILE A 866 20.96 3.93 -13.25
C ILE A 866 21.99 3.25 -14.14
N GLU A 867 21.52 2.46 -15.09
CA GLU A 867 22.30 1.94 -16.20
C GLU A 867 21.88 2.65 -17.49
N VAL A 868 22.84 2.94 -18.35
CA VAL A 868 22.64 3.50 -19.68
C VAL A 868 23.53 2.75 -20.65
N ASP A 869 22.94 2.21 -21.71
CA ASP A 869 23.61 1.41 -22.74
C ASP A 869 24.44 0.27 -22.12
N GLY A 870 23.85 -0.43 -21.15
CA GLY A 870 24.48 -1.52 -20.40
C GLY A 870 25.55 -1.09 -19.38
N THR A 871 25.82 0.21 -19.23
CA THR A 871 26.84 0.72 -18.28
C THR A 871 26.20 1.37 -17.07
N VAL A 872 26.62 1.00 -15.85
CA VAL A 872 26.22 1.70 -14.61
C VAL A 872 26.75 3.13 -14.63
N GLN A 873 25.84 4.08 -14.81
CA GLN A 873 26.16 5.50 -14.76
C GLN A 873 26.23 6.03 -13.34
N ALA A 874 25.43 5.47 -12.42
CA ALA A 874 25.50 5.82 -11.02
C ALA A 874 24.76 4.81 -10.15
N GLN A 875 25.24 4.65 -8.91
CA GLN A 875 24.67 3.78 -7.91
C GLN A 875 24.71 4.46 -6.55
N THR A 876 23.69 4.21 -5.74
CA THR A 876 23.61 4.65 -4.35
C THR A 876 23.11 3.50 -3.47
N THR A 877 23.27 3.67 -2.16
CA THR A 877 22.71 2.72 -1.19
C THR A 877 21.26 3.07 -0.93
N ALA A 878 20.36 2.11 -1.19
CA ALA A 878 18.93 2.22 -0.95
C ALA A 878 18.39 0.92 -0.36
N THR A 879 17.70 0.99 0.78
CA THR A 879 17.15 -0.17 1.50
C THR A 879 15.62 -0.09 1.60
N GLY A 880 14.97 -1.10 2.18
CA GLY A 880 13.52 -1.08 2.44
C GLY A 880 12.69 -1.60 1.28
N THR A 881 11.37 -1.39 1.34
CA THR A 881 10.43 -1.83 0.30
C THR A 881 9.67 -0.64 -0.29
N THR A 882 9.27 -0.70 -1.55
CA THR A 882 8.42 0.33 -2.15
C THR A 882 7.11 0.45 -1.39
N THR A 883 6.60 1.67 -1.23
CA THR A 883 5.42 1.96 -0.40
C THR A 883 4.14 1.26 -0.87
N ASP A 884 3.25 0.89 0.05
CA ASP A 884 2.06 0.08 -0.23
C ASP A 884 0.95 0.79 -1.05
N VAL A 885 0.98 2.13 -1.24
CA VAL A 885 -0.06 2.85 -2.00
C VAL A 885 0.44 4.11 -2.73
N SER A 886 0.34 4.12 -4.07
CA SER A 886 0.35 5.33 -4.91
C SER A 886 -1.09 5.83 -5.20
N LYS A 887 -1.27 7.16 -5.31
CA LYS A 887 -2.56 7.78 -5.70
C LYS A 887 -2.92 7.54 -7.18
N TRP A 888 -1.90 7.23 -7.99
CA TRP A 888 -1.95 7.19 -9.45
C TRP A 888 -1.08 6.05 -9.98
N GLY A 889 -1.47 5.47 -11.10
CA GLY A 889 -0.62 4.46 -11.74
C GLY A 889 0.70 5.03 -12.26
N LEU A 890 1.61 4.14 -12.65
CA LEU A 890 2.84 4.52 -13.33
C LEU A 890 2.50 5.25 -14.65
N THR A 891 3.14 6.40 -14.90
CA THR A 891 2.99 7.16 -16.14
C THR A 891 4.31 7.23 -16.89
N LEU A 892 4.24 7.04 -18.21
CA LEU A 892 5.30 7.46 -19.13
C LEU A 892 5.06 8.94 -19.46
N GLY A 893 6.06 9.77 -19.18
CA GLY A 893 5.92 11.23 -19.07
C GLY A 893 5.40 11.67 -17.69
N ASN A 894 4.95 12.93 -17.59
CA ASN A 894 4.46 13.49 -16.32
C ASN A 894 3.14 14.25 -16.47
N THR A 895 2.13 13.84 -15.70
CA THR A 895 0.79 14.45 -15.72
C THR A 895 0.69 15.81 -15.02
N TRP A 896 1.73 16.23 -14.30
CA TRP A 896 1.74 17.41 -13.43
C TRP A 896 2.91 18.39 -13.70
N ASN A 897 3.91 18.00 -14.49
CA ASN A 897 5.05 18.83 -14.89
C ASN A 897 5.34 18.65 -16.39
N ALA A 898 6.31 19.39 -16.93
CA ALA A 898 6.80 19.16 -18.30
C ALA A 898 7.29 17.70 -18.44
N SER A 899 6.64 16.95 -19.32
CA SER A 899 7.18 15.68 -19.85
C SER A 899 8.46 15.98 -20.62
N LEU A 900 9.32 14.98 -20.75
CA LEU A 900 10.39 15.01 -21.73
C LEU A 900 9.75 14.91 -23.14
N ASP A 901 10.18 15.75 -24.07
CA ASP A 901 9.79 15.63 -25.48
C ASP A 901 10.73 14.59 -26.14
N GLY A 902 10.19 13.44 -26.54
CA GLY A 902 10.97 12.27 -26.95
C GLY A 902 10.11 11.09 -27.41
N THR A 903 10.75 10.01 -27.83
CA THR A 903 10.09 8.74 -28.16
C THR A 903 10.55 7.64 -27.20
N PHE A 904 9.68 6.66 -27.01
CA PHE A 904 9.85 5.61 -26.03
C PHE A 904 9.47 4.26 -26.64
N GLU A 905 10.29 3.24 -26.42
CA GLU A 905 10.06 1.84 -26.80
C GLU A 905 10.47 0.86 -25.68
N ASP A 906 10.03 -0.39 -25.78
CA ASP A 906 10.48 -1.52 -24.93
C ASP A 906 10.37 -1.33 -23.41
N PHE A 907 9.22 -0.84 -22.91
CA PHE A 907 8.96 -0.78 -21.46
C PHE A 907 8.82 -2.19 -20.86
N HIS A 908 9.80 -2.58 -20.03
CA HIS A 908 9.74 -3.81 -19.26
C HIS A 908 9.86 -3.54 -17.75
N TYR A 909 9.06 -4.29 -16.97
CA TYR A 909 9.10 -4.25 -15.51
C TYR A 909 9.29 -5.67 -14.94
N TYR A 910 10.29 -5.81 -14.06
CA TYR A 910 10.63 -7.06 -13.39
C TYR A 910 10.58 -6.91 -11.87
N ASN A 911 10.06 -7.91 -11.15
CA ASN A 911 10.16 -8.03 -9.69
C ASN A 911 10.31 -9.50 -9.24
N ASN A 912 10.82 -9.69 -8.02
CA ASN A 912 10.72 -10.92 -7.23
C ASN A 912 11.48 -12.17 -7.70
N ALA A 913 12.69 -11.99 -8.26
CA ALA A 913 13.82 -12.92 -8.18
C ALA A 913 15.08 -12.17 -8.65
N ALA A 914 16.19 -12.27 -7.89
CA ALA A 914 17.54 -11.77 -8.19
C ALA A 914 17.60 -10.66 -9.26
N VAL A 915 17.29 -9.42 -8.85
CA VAL A 915 17.50 -8.27 -9.71
C VAL A 915 19.01 -8.14 -9.94
N ASP A 916 19.47 -8.16 -11.20
CA ASP A 916 20.89 -8.01 -11.52
C ASP A 916 21.38 -6.63 -11.07
N VAL A 917 22.29 -6.63 -10.11
CA VAL A 917 22.83 -5.43 -9.46
C VAL A 917 24.32 -5.34 -9.75
N GLN A 918 24.66 -4.42 -10.64
CA GLN A 918 26.03 -4.13 -11.07
C GLN A 918 26.78 -3.30 -9.99
N VAL A 919 28.11 -3.37 -9.91
CA VAL A 919 28.92 -2.71 -8.85
C VAL A 919 29.60 -1.43 -9.35
N ALA A 920 29.36 -0.30 -8.69
CA ALA A 920 29.98 0.99 -9.00
C ALA A 920 31.51 0.95 -9.01
N GLY A 921 32.09 1.14 -10.19
CA GLY A 921 33.54 1.10 -10.44
C GLY A 921 34.02 -0.14 -11.20
N GLY A 922 33.12 -1.07 -11.55
CA GLY A 922 33.32 -1.95 -12.68
C GLY A 922 33.27 -1.10 -13.96
N THR A 923 34.37 -1.06 -14.70
CA THR A 923 34.32 -0.62 -16.10
C THR A 923 33.25 -1.44 -16.79
N GLY A 924 32.26 -0.77 -17.38
CA GLY A 924 31.13 -1.42 -18.02
C GLY A 924 31.58 -2.60 -18.87
N SER A 925 30.99 -3.77 -18.61
CA SER A 925 30.84 -4.72 -19.69
C SER A 925 29.70 -4.15 -20.53
N SER A 926 30.06 -3.46 -21.62
CA SER A 926 29.23 -3.50 -22.82
C SER A 926 28.68 -4.92 -22.96
N VAL A 927 27.42 -5.08 -23.37
CA VAL A 927 26.92 -6.34 -23.94
C VAL A 927 28.07 -6.90 -24.76
N ALA A 928 28.68 -7.98 -24.27
CA ALA A 928 29.76 -8.61 -24.99
C ALA A 928 29.15 -8.92 -26.36
N THR A 929 29.78 -8.44 -27.44
CA THR A 929 29.45 -8.95 -28.75
C THR A 929 29.49 -10.47 -28.62
N VAL A 930 28.33 -11.12 -28.71
CA VAL A 930 28.19 -12.57 -28.53
C VAL A 930 29.30 -13.23 -29.35
N ASP A 931 30.34 -13.73 -28.69
CA ASP A 931 31.55 -14.24 -29.32
C ASP A 931 31.29 -15.70 -29.72
N THR A 932 30.29 -15.88 -30.58
CA THR A 932 29.92 -17.19 -31.12
C THR A 932 29.76 -17.09 -32.62
N ASP A 933 30.27 -18.08 -33.35
CA ASP A 933 30.24 -18.11 -34.82
C ASP A 933 28.81 -18.19 -35.43
N PHE A 934 27.79 -18.40 -34.59
CA PHE A 934 26.38 -18.44 -34.94
C PHE A 934 25.56 -17.51 -34.04
N VAL A 935 24.30 -17.27 -34.39
CA VAL A 935 23.35 -16.60 -33.49
C VAL A 935 22.78 -17.66 -32.52
N PRO A 936 23.11 -17.62 -31.22
CA PRO A 936 22.68 -18.64 -30.29
C PRO A 936 21.19 -18.47 -29.93
N GLN A 937 20.52 -19.59 -29.66
CA GLN A 937 19.22 -19.63 -28.98
C GLN A 937 19.38 -19.45 -27.47
N SER A 938 20.57 -19.73 -26.93
CA SER A 938 20.94 -19.57 -25.53
C SER A 938 22.42 -19.21 -25.44
N PHE A 939 22.78 -18.19 -24.66
CA PHE A 939 24.16 -17.73 -24.48
C PHE A 939 24.46 -17.44 -23.00
N LEU A 940 25.48 -18.09 -22.43
CA LEU A 940 25.87 -17.93 -21.03
C LEU A 940 27.25 -17.27 -20.92
N SER A 941 27.33 -16.09 -20.30
CA SER A 941 28.55 -15.28 -20.08
C SER A 941 29.12 -15.35 -18.66
N PHE A 942 28.48 -16.09 -17.75
CA PHE A 942 28.96 -16.43 -16.40
C PHE A 942 29.47 -15.29 -15.49
N GLU A 943 28.92 -14.07 -15.59
CA GLU A 943 29.33 -12.90 -14.79
C GLU A 943 28.96 -12.95 -13.30
N ASN A 944 29.67 -13.81 -12.55
CA ASN A 944 29.44 -14.14 -11.13
C ASN A 944 28.06 -14.74 -10.82
N THR A 945 27.26 -14.97 -11.84
CA THR A 945 26.00 -15.69 -11.83
C THR A 945 25.91 -16.57 -13.08
N VAL A 946 25.09 -17.61 -13.04
CA VAL A 946 24.74 -18.38 -14.25
C VAL A 946 23.47 -17.75 -14.80
N PHE A 947 23.60 -17.05 -15.92
CA PHE A 947 22.53 -16.30 -16.57
C PHE A 947 22.60 -16.54 -18.07
N ASP A 948 21.42 -16.64 -18.70
CA ASP A 948 21.28 -16.74 -20.15
C ASP A 948 20.91 -15.36 -20.70
N GLU A 949 21.80 -14.80 -21.50
CA GLU A 949 21.69 -13.46 -22.03
C GLU A 949 20.71 -13.37 -23.22
N VAL A 950 20.42 -14.49 -23.88
CA VAL A 950 19.47 -14.53 -25.00
C VAL A 950 18.06 -14.83 -24.52
N ASP A 951 17.93 -15.76 -23.59
CA ASP A 951 16.66 -16.14 -22.97
C ASP A 951 16.76 -16.00 -21.45
N SER A 952 16.44 -14.80 -20.95
CA SER A 952 16.47 -14.47 -19.52
C SER A 952 15.46 -15.26 -18.68
N THR A 953 14.61 -16.07 -19.32
CA THR A 953 13.64 -16.96 -18.68
C THR A 953 14.16 -18.40 -18.49
N THR A 954 15.31 -18.73 -19.09
CA THR A 954 15.99 -20.02 -18.99
C THR A 954 16.12 -20.47 -17.54
N SER A 955 15.44 -21.56 -17.21
CA SER A 955 15.43 -22.11 -15.86
C SER A 955 16.46 -23.22 -15.71
N PHE A 956 17.53 -22.94 -14.96
CA PHE A 956 18.54 -23.94 -14.64
C PHE A 956 18.07 -24.90 -13.54
N ARG A 957 18.32 -26.19 -13.74
CA ARG A 957 18.08 -27.23 -12.74
C ARG A 957 19.18 -27.15 -11.67
N LYS A 958 18.78 -27.25 -10.40
CA LYS A 958 19.75 -27.34 -9.29
C LYS A 958 20.54 -28.65 -9.37
N MET A 959 21.80 -28.58 -9.81
CA MET A 959 22.75 -29.68 -9.76
C MET A 959 23.65 -29.57 -8.52
N GLY A 960 24.28 -30.68 -8.11
CA GLY A 960 25.13 -30.69 -6.91
C GLY A 960 26.38 -29.82 -7.06
N GLY A 961 26.93 -29.34 -5.93
CA GLY A 961 28.08 -28.42 -5.88
C GLY A 961 27.69 -26.96 -5.61
N ILE A 962 28.63 -26.16 -5.12
CA ILE A 962 28.46 -24.70 -5.00
C ILE A 962 28.99 -24.08 -6.29
N ALA A 963 28.30 -23.07 -6.82
CA ALA A 963 28.80 -22.32 -7.97
C ALA A 963 30.10 -21.61 -7.59
N GLU A 964 31.13 -21.79 -8.42
CA GLU A 964 32.44 -21.21 -8.25
C GLU A 964 32.77 -20.47 -9.54
N TYR A 965 33.39 -19.29 -9.42
CA TYR A 965 33.74 -18.44 -10.55
C TYR A 965 35.24 -18.18 -10.54
N ALA A 966 35.82 -18.12 -11.74
CA ALA A 966 37.21 -17.79 -11.98
C ALA A 966 37.30 -16.61 -12.95
N THR A 967 38.50 -16.09 -13.19
CA THR A 967 38.71 -15.07 -14.23
C THR A 967 38.54 -15.72 -15.61
N GLY A 968 37.55 -15.23 -16.36
CA GLY A 968 37.20 -15.64 -17.72
C GLY A 968 38.01 -14.91 -18.80
N VAL A 969 37.57 -15.05 -20.05
CA VAL A 969 38.22 -14.40 -21.20
C VAL A 969 37.91 -12.91 -21.20
N ASP A 970 36.64 -12.55 -21.00
CA ASP A 970 36.15 -11.15 -20.99
C ASP A 970 35.50 -10.72 -19.66
N GLY A 971 35.56 -11.59 -18.64
CA GLY A 971 35.09 -11.25 -17.30
C GLY A 971 35.21 -12.42 -16.33
N SER A 972 34.08 -13.01 -15.96
CA SER A 972 34.01 -14.12 -15.01
C SER A 972 33.60 -15.41 -15.71
N ALA A 973 34.36 -16.48 -15.51
CA ALA A 973 34.04 -17.80 -16.06
C ALA A 973 33.50 -18.74 -14.98
N TYR A 974 32.69 -19.73 -15.37
CA TYR A 974 32.24 -20.76 -14.45
C TYR A 974 33.36 -21.78 -14.19
N HIS A 975 33.77 -21.90 -12.92
CA HIS A 975 34.80 -22.84 -12.51
C HIS A 975 34.22 -24.22 -12.22
N LEU A 976 34.54 -25.20 -13.07
CA LEU A 976 34.27 -26.61 -12.83
C LEU A 976 35.34 -27.20 -11.89
N ASN A 977 34.94 -27.63 -10.70
CA ASN A 977 35.82 -28.18 -9.67
C ASN A 977 35.76 -29.72 -9.56
N GLY A 978 35.23 -30.38 -10.59
CA GLY A 978 35.04 -31.83 -10.62
C GLY A 978 33.76 -32.33 -9.94
N SER A 979 33.08 -31.48 -9.15
CA SER A 979 31.87 -31.84 -8.40
C SER A 979 30.66 -30.95 -8.66
N ASN A 980 30.87 -29.71 -9.10
CA ASN A 980 29.82 -28.79 -9.52
C ASN A 980 29.48 -28.95 -11.02
N SER A 981 28.31 -28.48 -11.39
CA SER A 981 27.79 -28.56 -12.76
C SER A 981 26.59 -27.62 -12.93
N ILE A 982 26.34 -27.21 -14.17
CA ILE A 982 25.16 -26.45 -14.58
C ILE A 982 24.31 -27.35 -15.45
N GLY A 983 22.99 -27.21 -15.37
CA GLY A 983 22.12 -27.99 -16.23
C GLY A 983 20.85 -27.24 -16.59
N TYR A 984 20.51 -27.28 -17.87
CA TYR A 984 19.22 -26.82 -18.35
C TYR A 984 18.10 -27.73 -17.85
N ASN A 985 16.92 -27.19 -17.58
CA ASN A 985 15.74 -28.02 -17.38
C ASN A 985 15.44 -28.83 -18.64
N ARG A 986 14.70 -29.94 -18.47
CA ARG A 986 14.39 -30.82 -19.60
C ARG A 986 13.46 -30.08 -20.57
N GLY A 987 13.90 -29.97 -21.81
CA GLY A 987 13.11 -29.36 -22.90
C GLY A 987 13.34 -27.87 -23.08
N GLU A 988 14.25 -27.25 -22.31
CA GLU A 988 14.65 -25.86 -22.54
C GLU A 988 15.52 -25.71 -23.80
N LEU A 989 16.52 -26.59 -23.95
CA LEU A 989 17.31 -26.70 -25.18
C LEU A 989 16.95 -28.00 -25.90
N ASP A 990 16.39 -27.89 -27.10
CA ASP A 990 15.93 -29.04 -27.86
C ASP A 990 17.05 -29.64 -28.74
N MET A 991 17.78 -30.62 -28.20
CA MET A 991 18.64 -31.51 -29.01
C MET A 991 18.02 -32.89 -29.24
N SER A 992 16.71 -33.06 -29.02
CA SER A 992 16.04 -34.35 -29.20
C SER A 992 15.33 -34.39 -30.54
N ALA A 993 15.55 -35.43 -31.35
CA ALA A 993 14.95 -35.55 -32.68
C ALA A 993 15.28 -34.40 -33.66
N VAL A 994 16.32 -33.61 -33.40
CA VAL A 994 16.76 -32.53 -34.30
C VAL A 994 17.75 -33.03 -35.35
N ASP A 995 17.65 -32.45 -36.55
CA ASP A 995 18.51 -32.76 -37.69
C ASP A 995 19.84 -31.99 -37.68
N SER A 996 19.92 -30.89 -36.93
CA SER A 996 21.14 -30.08 -36.83
C SER A 996 21.26 -29.31 -35.50
N PHE A 997 22.49 -29.03 -35.07
CA PHE A 997 22.78 -28.14 -33.94
C PHE A 997 24.22 -27.59 -34.00
N ALA A 998 24.49 -26.50 -33.30
CA ALA A 998 25.83 -25.99 -33.00
C ALA A 998 25.95 -25.61 -31.51
N ILE A 999 27.15 -25.80 -30.97
CA ILE A 999 27.59 -25.42 -29.62
C ILE A 999 28.91 -24.68 -29.77
N SER A 1000 29.08 -23.55 -29.09
CA SER A 1000 30.37 -22.83 -28.98
C SER A 1000 30.66 -22.54 -27.50
N PHE A 1001 31.92 -22.56 -27.10
CA PHE A 1001 32.37 -22.17 -25.76
C PHE A 1001 33.88 -21.95 -25.71
N ASP A 1002 34.31 -21.11 -24.78
CA ASP A 1002 35.70 -20.99 -24.36
C ASP A 1002 35.98 -21.95 -23.20
N PHE A 1003 37.08 -22.69 -23.26
CA PHE A 1003 37.47 -23.57 -22.17
C PHE A 1003 38.96 -23.53 -21.82
N GLN A 1004 39.23 -23.49 -20.52
CA GLN A 1004 40.58 -23.59 -19.96
C GLN A 1004 40.66 -24.71 -18.92
N ARG A 1005 41.66 -25.59 -19.05
CA ARG A 1005 41.95 -26.59 -18.01
C ARG A 1005 42.72 -25.98 -16.85
N THR A 1006 42.38 -26.39 -15.62
CA THR A 1006 43.18 -26.04 -14.43
C THR A 1006 44.34 -27.01 -14.19
N ASN A 1007 44.32 -28.22 -14.79
CA ASN A 1007 45.38 -29.23 -14.66
C ASN A 1007 45.56 -30.07 -15.94
N MET A 1008 46.78 -30.06 -16.51
CA MET A 1008 47.11 -30.62 -17.83
C MET A 1008 47.03 -32.17 -17.91
N ASN A 1009 46.88 -32.91 -16.79
CA ASN A 1009 46.93 -34.38 -16.76
C ASN A 1009 45.67 -35.07 -16.22
N SER A 1010 44.54 -34.37 -16.11
CA SER A 1010 43.26 -34.91 -15.62
C SER A 1010 42.16 -34.87 -16.68
N GLY A 1011 41.68 -36.02 -17.14
CA GLY A 1011 40.53 -36.09 -18.04
C GLY A 1011 39.19 -36.11 -17.30
N GLY A 1012 38.11 -35.72 -17.98
CA GLY A 1012 36.78 -35.63 -17.40
C GLY A 1012 35.70 -35.22 -18.40
N GLN A 1013 34.43 -35.41 -18.02
CA GLN A 1013 33.30 -35.02 -18.85
C GLN A 1013 33.08 -33.50 -18.80
N LEU A 1014 32.92 -32.89 -19.97
CA LEU A 1014 32.69 -31.45 -20.13
C LEU A 1014 31.22 -31.14 -20.40
N LEU A 1015 30.59 -31.77 -21.40
CA LEU A 1015 29.15 -31.62 -21.69
C LEU A 1015 28.46 -32.99 -21.71
N ASP A 1016 27.20 -33.03 -21.27
CA ASP A 1016 26.34 -34.23 -21.30
C ASP A 1016 24.90 -33.84 -21.62
N GLN A 1017 24.37 -34.34 -22.73
CA GLN A 1017 22.94 -34.50 -22.92
C GLN A 1017 22.61 -35.99 -22.95
N HIS A 1018 22.08 -36.46 -21.82
CA HIS A 1018 21.95 -37.88 -21.52
C HIS A 1018 21.31 -38.70 -22.65
N LYS A 1019 22.09 -39.65 -23.19
CA LYS A 1019 21.81 -40.56 -24.32
C LYS A 1019 21.84 -39.95 -25.71
N ILE A 1020 22.12 -38.66 -25.84
CA ILE A 1020 22.20 -37.96 -27.12
C ILE A 1020 23.65 -37.57 -27.41
N MET A 1021 24.31 -36.85 -26.52
CA MET A 1021 25.67 -36.36 -26.74
C MET A 1021 26.50 -36.39 -25.46
N ASP A 1022 27.77 -36.79 -25.57
CA ASP A 1022 28.77 -36.69 -24.51
C ASP A 1022 30.03 -36.01 -25.07
N THR A 1023 30.61 -35.04 -24.34
CA THR A 1023 31.96 -34.53 -24.62
C THR A 1023 32.91 -34.80 -23.46
N VAL A 1024 34.10 -35.32 -23.77
CA VAL A 1024 35.11 -35.71 -22.78
C VAL A 1024 36.48 -35.24 -23.23
N ILE A 1025 37.21 -34.54 -22.36
CA ILE A 1025 38.63 -34.27 -22.56
C ILE A 1025 39.41 -35.38 -21.87
N ASP A 1026 40.30 -36.08 -22.58
CA ASP A 1026 41.11 -37.16 -22.00
C ASP A 1026 42.35 -36.65 -21.25
N ASP A 1027 43.08 -37.56 -20.60
CA ASP A 1027 44.28 -37.23 -19.82
C ASP A 1027 45.48 -36.86 -20.69
N GLN A 1028 45.39 -36.99 -22.02
CA GLN A 1028 46.38 -36.51 -22.98
C GLN A 1028 46.01 -35.16 -23.62
N GLY A 1029 44.81 -34.61 -23.37
CA GLY A 1029 44.37 -33.31 -23.89
C GLY A 1029 43.54 -33.37 -25.18
N TYR A 1030 43.11 -34.55 -25.63
CA TYR A 1030 42.20 -34.67 -26.78
C TYR A 1030 40.74 -34.51 -26.35
N LEU A 1031 39.96 -33.75 -27.11
CA LEU A 1031 38.51 -33.65 -26.94
C LEU A 1031 37.81 -34.72 -27.78
N HIS A 1032 36.96 -35.51 -27.12
CA HIS A 1032 36.16 -36.56 -27.71
C HIS A 1032 34.69 -36.16 -27.68
N VAL A 1033 34.03 -36.18 -28.83
CA VAL A 1033 32.59 -35.96 -28.99
C VAL A 1033 31.94 -37.28 -29.39
N LYS A 1034 31.01 -37.76 -28.58
CA LYS A 1034 30.14 -38.89 -28.90
C LYS A 1034 28.74 -38.38 -29.18
N LEU A 1035 28.19 -38.72 -30.34
CA LEU A 1035 26.83 -38.37 -30.74
C LEU A 1035 26.02 -39.63 -31.03
N VAL A 1036 24.76 -39.66 -30.60
CA VAL A 1036 23.81 -40.74 -30.88
C VAL A 1036 22.67 -40.19 -31.72
N THR A 1037 22.51 -40.77 -32.91
CA THR A 1037 21.42 -40.46 -33.84
C THR A 1037 20.50 -41.67 -33.99
N SER A 1038 19.39 -41.47 -34.68
CA SER A 1038 18.46 -42.51 -35.09
C SER A 1038 19.09 -43.61 -35.96
N THR A 1039 20.26 -43.36 -36.58
CA THR A 1039 20.93 -44.34 -37.45
C THR A 1039 22.14 -45.03 -36.80
N GLY A 1040 22.69 -44.48 -35.71
CA GLY A 1040 23.85 -45.05 -35.04
C GLY A 1040 24.46 -44.18 -33.95
N SER A 1041 25.60 -44.63 -33.41
CA SER A 1041 26.43 -43.84 -32.49
C SER A 1041 27.78 -43.58 -33.14
N TYR A 1042 28.19 -42.32 -33.10
CA TYR A 1042 29.34 -41.78 -33.79
C TYR A 1042 30.29 -41.14 -32.78
N HIS A 1043 31.57 -41.20 -33.08
CA HIS A 1043 32.64 -40.72 -32.20
C HIS A 1043 33.63 -39.91 -33.03
N LEU A 1044 33.86 -38.68 -32.62
CA LEU A 1044 34.84 -37.76 -33.20
C LEU A 1044 35.87 -37.39 -32.12
N THR A 1045 37.14 -37.37 -32.49
CA THR A 1045 38.25 -36.99 -31.60
C THR A 1045 39.04 -35.88 -32.30
N SER A 1046 39.46 -34.86 -31.55
CA SER A 1046 40.30 -33.78 -32.07
C SER A 1046 41.56 -34.31 -32.77
N GLN A 1047 42.04 -33.61 -33.79
CA GLN A 1047 43.25 -33.98 -34.53
C GLN A 1047 44.53 -33.83 -33.69
N SER A 1048 44.57 -32.81 -32.85
CA SER A 1048 45.64 -32.54 -31.92
C SER A 1048 45.15 -32.60 -30.46
N ALA A 1049 46.11 -32.68 -29.54
CA ALA A 1049 45.83 -32.58 -28.12
C ALA A 1049 45.73 -31.10 -27.74
N SER A 1050 44.70 -30.41 -28.25
CA SER A 1050 44.56 -28.96 -28.12
C SER A 1050 44.54 -28.51 -26.66
N PHE A 1051 44.03 -29.33 -25.75
CA PHE A 1051 43.99 -29.05 -24.31
C PHE A 1051 45.18 -29.67 -23.54
N ASP A 1052 46.38 -29.79 -24.13
CA ASP A 1052 47.59 -30.28 -23.44
C ASP A 1052 48.30 -29.20 -22.59
N ASP A 1053 47.75 -27.99 -22.58
CA ASP A 1053 48.18 -26.88 -21.73
C ASP A 1053 47.05 -26.36 -20.80
N THR A 1054 47.24 -25.15 -20.27
CA THR A 1054 46.25 -24.44 -19.42
C THR A 1054 45.89 -23.08 -20.02
N ALA A 1055 46.01 -22.93 -21.34
CA ALA A 1055 45.51 -21.76 -22.05
C ALA A 1055 43.98 -21.85 -22.19
N TRP A 1056 43.37 -20.73 -22.58
CA TRP A 1056 42.00 -20.71 -23.06
C TRP A 1056 42.00 -21.19 -24.51
N HIS A 1057 41.02 -22.02 -24.86
CA HIS A 1057 40.79 -22.47 -26.22
C HIS A 1057 39.33 -22.24 -26.58
N ASP A 1058 39.09 -21.69 -27.76
CA ASP A 1058 37.76 -21.54 -28.33
C ASP A 1058 37.39 -22.85 -29.04
N THR A 1059 36.16 -23.32 -28.82
CA THR A 1059 35.68 -24.61 -29.33
C THR A 1059 34.27 -24.51 -29.87
N THR A 1060 34.12 -24.82 -31.17
CA THR A 1060 32.82 -24.96 -31.84
C THR A 1060 32.57 -26.41 -32.25
N ILE A 1061 31.40 -26.97 -31.91
CA ILE A 1061 30.94 -28.30 -32.32
C ILE A 1061 29.63 -28.16 -33.10
N ALA A 1062 29.55 -28.74 -34.29
CA ALA A 1062 28.33 -28.70 -35.10
C ALA A 1062 27.98 -30.05 -35.73
N TYR A 1063 26.68 -30.31 -35.83
CA TYR A 1063 26.12 -31.50 -36.44
C TYR A 1063 25.09 -31.12 -37.51
N ASP A 1064 25.16 -31.76 -38.69
CA ASP A 1064 24.14 -31.64 -39.73
C ASP A 1064 23.86 -32.99 -40.40
N SER A 1065 22.62 -33.47 -40.25
CA SER A 1065 22.16 -34.73 -40.81
C SER A 1065 22.02 -34.70 -42.34
N ALA A 1066 21.77 -33.52 -42.93
CA ALA A 1066 21.55 -33.35 -44.37
C ALA A 1066 22.87 -33.41 -45.15
N THR A 1067 23.94 -32.81 -44.62
CA THR A 1067 25.30 -32.94 -45.18
C THR A 1067 26.04 -34.17 -44.66
N ALA A 1068 25.47 -34.87 -43.66
CA ALA A 1068 25.97 -36.09 -43.04
C ALA A 1068 27.31 -35.91 -42.32
N THR A 1069 27.47 -34.80 -41.61
CA THR A 1069 28.72 -34.39 -40.97
C THR A 1069 28.53 -34.13 -39.47
N LEU A 1070 29.55 -34.51 -38.70
CA LEU A 1070 29.80 -34.00 -37.35
C LEU A 1070 31.18 -33.34 -37.38
N SER A 1071 31.25 -32.09 -37.00
CA SER A 1071 32.46 -31.27 -37.05
C SER A 1071 32.78 -30.71 -35.68
N MET A 1072 34.07 -30.53 -35.40
CA MET A 1072 34.56 -29.79 -34.25
C MET A 1072 35.75 -28.94 -34.68
N GLU A 1073 35.82 -27.71 -34.22
CA GLU A 1073 36.95 -26.79 -34.39
C GLU A 1073 37.46 -26.38 -33.01
N ILE A 1074 38.77 -26.35 -32.83
CA ILE A 1074 39.43 -25.85 -31.62
C ILE A 1074 40.59 -24.96 -32.07
N ASP A 1075 40.62 -23.69 -31.67
CA ASP A 1075 41.64 -22.70 -32.08
C ASP A 1075 41.97 -22.73 -33.58
N ASP A 1076 40.96 -22.60 -34.45
CA ASP A 1076 41.06 -22.67 -35.90
C ASP A 1076 41.46 -24.07 -36.49
N GLU A 1077 41.53 -25.14 -35.67
CA GLU A 1077 41.82 -26.51 -36.13
C GLU A 1077 40.55 -27.37 -36.30
N LEU A 1078 39.99 -27.34 -37.51
CA LEU A 1078 38.81 -28.13 -37.88
C LEU A 1078 39.07 -29.64 -38.03
N THR A 1079 38.25 -30.44 -37.37
CA THR A 1079 38.16 -31.90 -37.51
C THR A 1079 36.74 -32.33 -37.90
N VAL A 1080 36.61 -33.12 -38.99
CA VAL A 1080 35.30 -33.52 -39.56
C VAL A 1080 35.15 -35.04 -39.64
N LEU A 1081 34.02 -35.54 -39.15
CA LEU A 1081 33.56 -36.91 -39.35
C LEU A 1081 32.43 -36.95 -40.38
N ASN A 1082 32.63 -37.68 -41.47
CA ASN A 1082 31.65 -37.86 -42.53
C ASN A 1082 30.80 -39.14 -42.33
N ASN A 1083 29.62 -39.15 -42.93
CA ASN A 1083 28.61 -40.23 -42.85
C ASN A 1083 27.89 -40.33 -41.49
N VAL A 1084 27.74 -39.22 -40.77
CA VAL A 1084 26.94 -39.11 -39.55
C VAL A 1084 25.52 -38.72 -39.93
N THR A 1085 24.58 -39.66 -39.99
CA THR A 1085 23.26 -39.43 -40.62
C THR A 1085 22.08 -39.59 -39.67
N GLY A 1086 20.95 -38.98 -40.03
CA GLY A 1086 19.66 -39.06 -39.35
C GLY A 1086 19.57 -38.22 -38.07
N PRO A 1087 18.36 -37.84 -37.64
CA PRO A 1087 18.18 -36.94 -36.51
C PRO A 1087 18.78 -37.51 -35.22
N THR A 1088 19.16 -36.62 -34.32
CA THR A 1088 19.55 -36.94 -32.93
C THR A 1088 18.46 -37.77 -32.24
N ALA A 1089 18.82 -38.54 -31.20
CA ALA A 1089 17.86 -39.49 -30.60
C ALA A 1089 16.63 -38.80 -29.96
N ASP A 1090 15.44 -39.40 -30.13
CA ASP A 1090 14.14 -38.77 -29.84
C ASP A 1090 13.85 -38.36 -28.39
N GLN A 1091 14.64 -38.80 -27.40
CA GLN A 1091 14.38 -38.45 -25.99
C GLN A 1091 15.62 -38.49 -25.10
N SER A 1092 15.94 -37.33 -24.50
CA SER A 1092 16.73 -37.27 -23.27
C SER A 1092 15.85 -37.33 -22.02
N ARG A 1093 16.39 -37.92 -20.94
CA ARG A 1093 15.76 -37.89 -19.60
C ARG A 1093 16.06 -36.61 -18.85
N TRP A 1094 17.10 -35.87 -19.26
CA TRP A 1094 17.62 -34.66 -18.61
C TRP A 1094 17.97 -33.60 -19.68
N GLY A 1095 17.98 -32.32 -19.33
CA GLY A 1095 18.47 -31.28 -20.25
C GLY A 1095 20.00 -31.36 -20.44
N LEU A 1096 20.54 -30.58 -21.37
CA LEU A 1096 22.00 -30.41 -21.54
C LEU A 1096 22.65 -30.00 -20.22
N SER A 1097 23.86 -30.47 -19.98
CA SER A 1097 24.67 -30.13 -18.79
C SER A 1097 26.03 -29.63 -19.20
N ILE A 1098 26.53 -28.66 -18.44
CA ILE A 1098 27.93 -28.24 -18.41
C ILE A 1098 28.53 -28.79 -17.11
N GLY A 1099 29.52 -29.65 -17.26
CA GLY A 1099 30.05 -30.53 -16.22
C GLY A 1099 29.13 -31.71 -15.88
N ASN A 1100 29.62 -32.62 -15.06
CA ASN A 1100 28.83 -33.76 -14.57
C ASN A 1100 29.14 -34.13 -13.12
N SER A 1101 28.17 -33.94 -12.23
CA SER A 1101 28.26 -34.31 -10.80
C SER A 1101 28.19 -35.83 -10.51
N TRP A 1102 27.90 -36.67 -11.51
CA TRP A 1102 27.68 -38.12 -11.34
C TRP A 1102 28.86 -39.00 -11.79
N HIS A 1103 29.68 -38.57 -12.76
CA HIS A 1103 30.74 -39.40 -13.37
C HIS A 1103 32.14 -38.75 -13.39
N GLY A 1104 32.33 -37.62 -12.71
CA GLY A 1104 33.60 -36.89 -12.66
C GLY A 1104 33.68 -35.84 -13.77
N SER A 1105 33.30 -34.61 -13.41
CA SER A 1105 33.44 -33.46 -14.29
C SER A 1105 34.92 -33.17 -14.55
N ILE A 1106 35.24 -32.63 -15.73
CA ILE A 1106 36.55 -32.03 -15.97
C ILE A 1106 36.78 -30.88 -14.97
N GLU A 1107 38.00 -30.72 -14.47
CA GLU A 1107 38.41 -29.54 -13.70
C GLU A 1107 38.93 -28.47 -14.66
N GLY A 1108 38.29 -27.30 -14.68
CA GLY A 1108 38.55 -26.24 -15.66
C GLY A 1108 37.62 -25.04 -15.50
N ASN A 1109 37.77 -24.05 -16.37
CA ASN A 1109 36.92 -22.87 -16.44
C ASN A 1109 36.24 -22.86 -17.81
N ILE A 1110 34.95 -22.59 -17.86
CA ILE A 1110 34.19 -22.45 -19.10
C ILE A 1110 33.58 -21.05 -19.16
N ASP A 1111 33.64 -20.44 -20.34
CA ASP A 1111 33.11 -19.10 -20.61
C ASP A 1111 32.36 -19.07 -21.96
N ASN A 1112 31.57 -18.02 -22.20
CA ASN A 1112 30.91 -17.76 -23.49
C ASN A 1112 30.16 -18.97 -24.10
N PHE A 1113 29.36 -19.70 -23.30
CA PHE A 1113 28.69 -20.90 -23.78
C PHE A 1113 27.47 -20.56 -24.65
N GLY A 1114 27.53 -20.86 -25.94
CA GLY A 1114 26.43 -20.69 -26.90
C GLY A 1114 25.83 -22.02 -27.38
N PHE A 1115 24.51 -22.05 -27.59
CA PHE A 1115 23.80 -23.21 -28.18
C PHE A 1115 22.72 -22.77 -29.18
N ALA A 1116 22.59 -23.50 -30.30
CA ALA A 1116 21.44 -23.40 -31.20
C ALA A 1116 21.14 -24.75 -31.89
N SER A 1117 19.85 -25.07 -32.05
CA SER A 1117 19.37 -26.24 -32.81
C SER A 1117 18.58 -25.86 -34.05
N GLU A 1118 18.41 -26.82 -34.96
CA GLU A 1118 17.69 -26.68 -36.24
C GLU A 1118 18.29 -25.62 -37.18
N LEU A 1119 19.61 -25.42 -37.09
CA LEU A 1119 20.33 -24.50 -37.97
C LEU A 1119 20.25 -24.96 -39.45
N PRO A 1120 19.99 -24.03 -40.39
CA PRO A 1120 20.11 -24.30 -41.82
C PRO A 1120 21.51 -24.82 -42.21
N SER A 1121 21.58 -25.76 -43.15
CA SER A 1121 22.85 -26.37 -43.57
C SER A 1121 23.88 -25.36 -44.11
N ASP A 1122 23.42 -24.25 -44.71
CA ASP A 1122 24.30 -23.16 -45.15
C ASP A 1122 24.94 -22.43 -43.97
N GLN A 1123 24.18 -22.16 -42.90
CA GLN A 1123 24.75 -21.58 -41.67
C GLN A 1123 25.79 -22.50 -41.04
N ILE A 1124 25.51 -23.81 -40.92
CA ILE A 1124 26.49 -24.77 -40.39
C ILE A 1124 27.73 -24.89 -41.27
N THR A 1125 27.56 -24.78 -42.59
CA THR A 1125 28.69 -24.80 -43.51
C THR A 1125 29.53 -23.53 -43.34
N ASP A 1126 28.90 -22.38 -43.14
CA ASP A 1126 29.58 -21.09 -43.00
C ASP A 1126 30.37 -20.97 -41.68
N LEU A 1127 30.00 -21.69 -40.62
CA LEU A 1127 30.76 -21.72 -39.35
C LEU A 1127 32.25 -22.06 -39.55
N PHE A 1128 32.55 -22.94 -40.51
CA PHE A 1128 33.90 -23.48 -40.70
C PHE A 1128 34.55 -23.02 -42.02
N LEU A 1129 34.01 -21.96 -42.65
CA LEU A 1129 34.51 -21.39 -43.92
C LEU A 1129 35.24 -20.04 -43.76
N GLY A 1130 35.48 -19.61 -42.52
CA GLY A 1130 36.21 -18.39 -42.12
C GLY A 1130 37.69 -18.38 -42.51
#